data_AF-A0A485L139-F1
#
_entry.id   AF-A0A485L139-F1
#
_cell.length_a   1.000
_cell.length_b   1.000
_cell.length_c   1.000
_cell.angle_alpha   90.00
_cell.angle_beta   90.00
_cell.angle_gamma   90.00
#
_symmetry.space_group_name_H-M   'P 1'
#
loop_
_entity.id
_entity.type
_entity.pdbx_description
1 polymer ?
#
loop_
_entity_poly.entity_id
_entity_poly.type
_entity_poly.pdbx_seq_one_letter_code
_entity_poly.pdbx_strand_id
1 'polypeptide(L)'
;MRQDESHRHEADESPPSHELLGRNMRTLEVRGSRDHLWYVPSMVLFVRIQECVHEGGMCLQFTRGAICPRSPSVVDGCASPSGPQTPRNPSCVFLRSNAPTKLSNGMSIPDQFEFYPDTVVQFVDWSMCHLKVVLLCKGRGGDAASYKPTRDESQWWNRRDALVRCVSSFLHGPWSTHCSSRELVLLHDEDWARIHMQVADPAVPTQLLPTEQNIVAAWKAAATSPATSGYAAKDKPASPWTCRVERVASSSSSTASSSAVQHMDSKRQVLEHLQAHCSLEFLRSHGLNSKPDVVLRKTNKKALVEKWFQWVKANPSPDASSLSSPSPLEAILSDLLAVPAASPQTKILAGVLHESHDAELPVFGSSSSTSIAAADPNLHVVLFLGAVRDMHPSENKTLRAVCAAQHIPLTHVRLGPVAEFTSKILSIVAFHHARGVLGPALLQRTTTDASSSSKRKRIATSTSSPTRAVHVFGSVPLPLAALSADLDARQSALWRVVRVVVATLYRSHVMRAGSSLAPPSLTLLFDDGGVLELTQETLVGSLAEAHQAAPTEFQILRALVKTRDASAVKNWKDDEGAAWLVAAAAPFAALDVTHETGDGALVDAIHAMPEEDDDIAEHSRTLAVLVSIESTTASHDALKAACAAQKIPVVPSCILSAATTVDVEAATITMLQHFVYQRRLFGYVASVVNASKKTRKDAKRAKKAAKKAKHTHDDE
;
A
#
# COMPACT_ATOMS: atom_id res chain seq x y z
N MET A 1 -55.15 17.76 9.68
CA MET A 1 -55.37 16.33 9.99
C MET A 1 -54.02 15.82 10.49
N ARG A 2 -53.74 15.74 11.82
CA ARG A 2 -54.12 14.66 12.78
C ARG A 2 -53.86 13.27 12.15
N GLN A 3 -53.02 12.37 12.64
CA GLN A 3 -52.65 11.92 14.01
C GLN A 3 -51.18 11.42 14.01
N ASP A 4 -50.38 11.55 15.08
CA ASP A 4 -50.40 10.84 16.39
C ASP A 4 -50.00 9.36 16.29
N GLU A 5 -48.82 9.00 16.83
CA GLU A 5 -48.37 7.69 17.32
C GLU A 5 -46.86 7.79 17.66
N SER A 6 -46.29 7.20 18.70
CA SER A 6 -46.73 6.73 20.01
C SER A 6 -45.44 6.54 20.83
N HIS A 7 -45.48 6.91 22.11
CA HIS A 7 -44.41 6.67 23.08
C HIS A 7 -44.26 5.16 23.34
N ARG A 8 -43.01 4.66 23.40
CA ARG A 8 -42.70 3.35 24.01
C ARG A 8 -41.70 3.51 25.15
N HIS A 9 -42.03 2.80 26.22
CA HIS A 9 -41.43 2.73 27.53
C HIS A 9 -39.96 2.28 27.51
N GLU A 10 -39.13 2.98 28.29
CA GLU A 10 -37.86 2.46 28.82
C GLU A 10 -38.18 1.43 29.91
N ALA A 11 -37.67 0.21 29.73
CA ALA A 11 -37.60 -0.81 30.76
C ALA A 11 -36.16 -0.91 31.24
N ASP A 12 -36.02 -0.82 32.55
CA ASP A 12 -34.83 -0.83 33.37
C ASP A 12 -34.37 -2.29 33.53
N GLU A 13 -33.23 -2.67 32.94
CA GLU A 13 -32.60 -3.98 33.18
C GLU A 13 -31.17 -3.79 33.71
N SER A 14 -31.04 -4.06 35.00
CA SER A 14 -29.79 -4.22 35.75
C SER A 14 -28.95 -5.42 35.24
N PRO A 15 -27.61 -5.34 35.23
CA PRO A 15 -26.76 -6.44 34.75
C PRO A 15 -26.58 -7.53 35.83
N PRO A 16 -26.52 -8.82 35.45
CA PRO A 16 -26.11 -9.86 36.38
C PRO A 16 -24.59 -9.91 36.54
N SER A 17 -24.23 -10.23 37.77
CA SER A 17 -22.91 -10.39 38.37
C SER A 17 -22.02 -11.44 37.70
N HIS A 18 -20.72 -11.13 37.71
CA HIS A 18 -19.59 -12.00 37.41
C HIS A 18 -19.63 -13.36 38.14
N GLU A 19 -19.46 -14.44 37.39
CA GLU A 19 -18.98 -15.72 37.92
C GLU A 19 -17.68 -16.15 37.22
N LEU A 20 -16.70 -16.45 38.07
CA LEU A 20 -15.38 -16.99 37.75
C LEU A 20 -15.49 -18.45 37.28
N LEU A 21 -14.93 -18.74 36.11
CA LEU A 21 -14.60 -20.11 35.71
C LEU A 21 -13.12 -20.18 35.32
N GLY A 22 -12.32 -20.68 36.26
CA GLY A 22 -10.96 -21.13 36.00
C GLY A 22 -10.96 -22.32 35.05
N ARG A 23 -10.09 -22.27 34.04
CA ARG A 23 -9.78 -23.43 33.19
C ARG A 23 -8.29 -23.68 33.15
N ASN A 24 -8.00 -24.95 33.47
CA ASN A 24 -6.72 -25.62 33.50
C ASN A 24 -5.96 -25.49 32.17
N MET A 25 -4.68 -25.09 32.25
CA MET A 25 -3.72 -25.32 31.18
C MET A 25 -3.42 -26.82 31.09
N ARG A 26 -3.67 -27.42 29.92
CA ARG A 26 -3.13 -28.74 29.56
C ARG A 26 -1.84 -28.53 28.79
N THR A 27 -0.76 -29.10 29.31
CA THR A 27 0.53 -29.27 28.62
C THR A 27 0.35 -30.32 27.51
N LEU A 28 0.71 -29.96 26.28
CA LEU A 28 0.77 -30.88 25.14
C LEU A 28 2.25 -31.18 24.89
N GLU A 29 2.69 -32.38 25.27
CA GLU A 29 3.97 -32.94 24.85
C GLU A 29 3.87 -33.36 23.38
N VAL A 30 4.81 -32.90 22.55
CA VAL A 30 5.06 -33.43 21.21
C VAL A 30 6.48 -33.98 21.19
N ARG A 31 6.60 -35.30 21.01
CA ARG A 31 7.87 -36.00 20.73
C ARG A 31 8.06 -36.14 19.22
N GLY A 32 9.27 -35.81 18.75
CA GLY A 32 9.92 -36.52 17.64
C GLY A 32 10.16 -35.75 16.35
N SER A 33 11.27 -35.00 16.27
CA SER A 33 12.19 -34.95 15.13
C SER A 33 13.36 -34.02 15.50
N ARG A 34 14.61 -34.47 15.37
CA ARG A 34 15.81 -33.67 15.65
C ARG A 34 16.31 -33.04 14.36
N ASP A 35 15.73 -31.90 14.02
CA ASP A 35 16.36 -30.87 13.19
C ASP A 35 16.28 -29.56 13.99
N HIS A 36 17.39 -29.11 14.55
CA HIS A 36 17.43 -27.86 15.31
C HIS A 36 17.66 -26.69 14.36
N LEU A 37 16.57 -26.08 13.90
CA LEU A 37 16.59 -24.76 13.28
C LEU A 37 16.62 -23.71 14.40
N TRP A 38 17.75 -23.01 14.57
CA TRP A 38 17.84 -21.90 15.51
C TRP A 38 17.32 -20.63 14.82
N TYR A 39 16.14 -20.18 15.22
CA TYR A 39 15.57 -18.92 14.77
C TYR A 39 15.87 -17.83 15.81
N VAL A 40 16.66 -16.83 15.41
CA VAL A 40 16.83 -15.58 16.15
C VAL A 40 16.21 -14.48 15.28
N PRO A 41 15.16 -13.79 15.73
CA PRO A 41 14.61 -12.66 14.99
C PRO A 41 15.75 -11.63 14.78
N SER A 42 15.89 -11.10 13.57
CA SER A 42 16.96 -10.18 13.10
C SER A 42 18.32 -10.74 12.65
N MET A 43 18.54 -12.06 12.58
CA MET A 43 19.78 -12.64 12.05
C MET A 43 19.55 -13.60 10.87
N VAL A 44 20.25 -13.37 9.75
CA VAL A 44 20.51 -14.42 8.73
C VAL A 44 22.02 -14.62 8.70
N LEU A 45 22.48 -15.73 9.27
CA LEU A 45 23.88 -16.14 9.22
C LEU A 45 24.07 -17.06 8.00
N PHE A 46 24.80 -16.63 6.97
CA PHE A 46 25.16 -17.52 5.87
C PHE A 46 26.35 -18.39 6.28
N VAL A 47 26.08 -19.65 6.60
CA VAL A 47 27.11 -20.68 6.84
C VAL A 47 27.24 -21.52 5.58
N ARG A 48 28.37 -21.44 4.89
CA ARG A 48 28.71 -22.36 3.80
C ARG A 48 29.38 -23.59 4.39
N ILE A 49 28.65 -24.70 4.50
CA ILE A 49 29.23 -25.99 4.86
C ILE A 49 29.83 -26.59 3.60
N GLN A 50 31.13 -26.90 3.62
CA GLN A 50 31.80 -27.58 2.53
C GLN A 50 32.39 -28.88 3.09
N GLU A 51 31.93 -30.03 2.58
CA GLU A 51 32.49 -31.32 2.96
C GLU A 51 33.89 -31.48 2.34
N CYS A 52 34.92 -31.55 3.19
CA CYS A 52 36.23 -32.02 2.78
C CYS A 52 36.33 -33.53 3.03
N VAL A 53 36.36 -34.30 1.95
CA VAL A 53 36.63 -35.74 1.99
C VAL A 53 38.14 -35.96 2.04
N HIS A 54 38.73 -35.87 3.24
CA HIS A 54 39.86 -36.71 3.63
C HIS A 54 40.02 -36.66 5.14
N GLU A 55 40.05 -37.85 5.76
CA GLU A 55 40.28 -38.11 7.19
C GLU A 55 39.17 -37.66 8.16
N GLY A 56 37.97 -38.23 8.01
CA GLY A 56 37.13 -38.67 9.13
C GLY A 56 36.66 -37.65 10.19
N GLY A 57 36.82 -36.34 9.97
CA GLY A 57 36.38 -35.29 10.89
C GLY A 57 35.69 -34.14 10.16
N MET A 58 34.56 -33.68 10.70
CA MET A 58 33.94 -32.42 10.25
C MET A 58 34.80 -31.25 10.72
N CYS A 59 35.35 -30.48 9.79
CA CYS A 59 36.01 -29.21 10.08
C CYS A 59 35.09 -28.06 9.63
N LEU A 60 34.62 -27.24 10.58
CA LEU A 60 33.89 -26.02 10.30
C LEU A 60 34.90 -24.90 10.01
N GLN A 61 35.07 -24.56 8.73
CA GLN A 61 35.97 -23.48 8.32
C GLN A 61 35.19 -22.21 8.02
N PHE A 62 35.34 -21.19 8.88
CA PHE A 62 34.78 -19.86 8.63
C PHE A 62 35.66 -19.12 7.62
N THR A 63 35.21 -18.97 6.38
CA THR A 63 35.90 -18.16 5.37
C THR A 63 35.09 -16.92 5.01
N ARG A 64 35.74 -15.75 5.12
CA ARG A 64 35.21 -14.46 4.67
C ARG A 64 35.27 -14.43 3.14
N GLY A 65 34.20 -14.86 2.48
CA GLY A 65 34.12 -14.89 1.02
C GLY A 65 33.79 -13.51 0.45
N ALA A 66 34.76 -12.84 -0.18
CA ALA A 66 34.47 -11.84 -1.20
C ALA A 66 34.11 -12.58 -2.50
N ILE A 67 32.88 -12.41 -2.98
CA ILE A 67 32.47 -12.91 -4.29
C ILE A 67 33.07 -11.98 -5.35
N CYS A 68 34.18 -12.40 -5.95
CA CYS A 68 34.73 -11.77 -7.14
C CYS A 68 34.15 -12.49 -8.37
N PRO A 69 33.48 -11.82 -9.31
CA PRO A 69 32.94 -12.49 -10.49
C PRO A 69 34.10 -12.90 -11.40
N ARG A 70 34.31 -14.21 -11.56
CA ARG A 70 35.20 -14.76 -12.59
C ARG A 70 34.56 -14.53 -13.97
N SER A 71 35.16 -13.66 -14.77
CA SER A 71 35.00 -13.63 -16.21
C SER A 71 35.74 -14.81 -16.86
N PRO A 72 35.21 -15.46 -17.91
CA PRO A 72 35.98 -16.42 -18.68
C PRO A 72 36.91 -15.69 -19.64
N SER A 73 38.21 -15.96 -19.53
CA SER A 73 39.24 -15.54 -20.48
C SER A 73 39.31 -16.51 -21.67
N VAL A 74 39.33 -15.96 -22.88
CA VAL A 74 39.84 -16.61 -24.11
C VAL A 74 41.11 -15.85 -24.53
N VAL A 75 42.13 -16.62 -24.91
CA VAL A 75 43.49 -16.27 -25.40
C VAL A 75 43.39 -16.18 -26.95
N ASP A 76 43.90 -15.21 -27.72
CA ASP A 76 45.25 -14.66 -28.06
C ASP A 76 45.03 -13.30 -28.81
N GLY A 77 45.95 -12.34 -29.03
CA GLY A 77 47.40 -12.22 -28.85
C GLY A 77 47.93 -10.84 -29.33
N CYS A 78 49.21 -10.60 -28.99
CA CYS A 78 50.23 -9.68 -29.54
C CYS A 78 49.92 -8.19 -29.90
N ALA A 79 50.46 -7.25 -29.08
CA ALA A 79 51.54 -6.29 -29.45
C ALA A 79 51.70 -5.16 -28.39
N SER A 80 52.94 -4.90 -27.96
CA SER A 80 53.38 -3.80 -27.06
C SER A 80 53.86 -2.57 -27.86
N PRO A 81 54.44 -1.48 -27.28
CA PRO A 81 54.33 -0.88 -25.92
C PRO A 81 54.11 0.67 -25.95
N SER A 82 53.73 1.30 -24.82
CA SER A 82 54.40 2.48 -24.22
C SER A 82 53.56 3.24 -23.16
N GLY A 83 54.21 3.58 -22.03
CA GLY A 83 53.97 4.82 -21.28
C GLY A 83 52.93 4.83 -20.14
N PRO A 84 53.06 5.71 -19.12
CA PRO A 84 53.04 5.27 -17.72
C PRO A 84 52.01 5.95 -16.79
N GLN A 85 51.98 5.44 -15.54
CA GLN A 85 51.51 6.01 -14.27
C GLN A 85 50.11 5.59 -13.75
N THR A 86 50.11 4.78 -12.68
CA THR A 86 49.02 4.67 -11.70
C THR A 86 49.59 4.61 -10.28
N PRO A 87 48.91 5.20 -9.26
CA PRO A 87 49.37 5.19 -7.88
C PRO A 87 48.77 4.04 -7.04
N ARG A 88 49.64 3.48 -6.19
CA ARG A 88 49.43 2.96 -4.82
C ARG A 88 48.19 2.10 -4.50
N ASN A 89 48.44 0.79 -4.36
CA ASN A 89 47.64 -0.15 -3.57
C ASN A 89 47.69 0.16 -2.07
N PRO A 90 46.62 -0.11 -1.29
CA PRO A 90 46.71 -0.27 0.15
C PRO A 90 47.11 -1.69 0.54
N SER A 91 47.92 -1.77 1.59
CA SER A 91 48.55 -2.94 2.17
C SER A 91 47.56 -3.99 2.67
N CYS A 92 47.69 -5.24 2.24
CA CYS A 92 47.14 -6.40 2.95
C CYS A 92 48.11 -6.79 4.07
N VAL A 93 47.69 -6.66 5.32
CA VAL A 93 48.41 -7.17 6.50
C VAL A 93 48.05 -8.64 6.66
N PHE A 94 49.02 -9.53 6.40
CA PHE A 94 48.94 -10.94 6.77
C PHE A 94 49.52 -11.12 8.18
N LEU A 95 48.69 -11.52 9.15
CA LEU A 95 49.18 -12.04 10.43
C LEU A 95 49.48 -13.54 10.25
N ARG A 96 50.77 -13.90 10.25
CA ARG A 96 51.25 -15.27 10.45
C ARG A 96 51.25 -15.59 11.94
N SER A 97 50.58 -16.66 12.33
CA SER A 97 50.78 -17.31 13.64
C SER A 97 51.70 -18.51 13.46
N ASN A 98 52.71 -18.62 14.33
CA ASN A 98 53.74 -19.64 14.33
C ASN A 98 53.42 -20.81 15.27
N ALA A 99 53.81 -22.00 14.80
CA ALA A 99 54.28 -23.19 15.51
C ALA A 99 53.27 -24.18 16.14
N PRO A 100 53.53 -25.51 15.98
CA PRO A 100 52.70 -26.60 16.49
C PRO A 100 53.22 -27.14 17.83
N THR A 101 52.33 -27.75 18.63
CA THR A 101 52.73 -28.61 19.75
C THR A 101 52.00 -29.94 19.64
N LYS A 102 52.75 -31.05 19.76
CA LYS A 102 52.28 -32.43 19.68
C LYS A 102 51.84 -32.95 21.06
N LEU A 103 50.71 -33.66 21.02
CA LEU A 103 50.29 -34.87 21.76
C LEU A 103 50.22 -34.87 23.30
N SER A 104 49.03 -35.20 23.83
CA SER A 104 48.81 -36.47 24.54
C SER A 104 47.33 -36.87 24.58
N ASN A 105 47.10 -38.18 24.64
CA ASN A 105 45.82 -38.88 24.50
C ASN A 105 44.85 -38.61 25.65
N GLY A 106 43.57 -38.44 25.30
CA GLY A 106 42.46 -38.50 26.24
C GLY A 106 41.19 -37.99 25.58
N MET A 107 40.36 -38.90 25.05
CA MET A 107 39.02 -38.55 24.56
C MET A 107 38.14 -38.10 25.73
N SER A 108 37.82 -36.81 25.75
CA SER A 108 36.66 -36.25 26.46
C SER A 108 35.94 -35.31 25.49
N ILE A 109 34.63 -35.50 25.34
CA ILE A 109 33.76 -34.59 24.59
C ILE A 109 33.71 -33.26 25.37
N PRO A 110 34.05 -32.10 24.79
CA PRO A 110 33.94 -30.83 25.50
C PRO A 110 32.48 -30.36 25.47
N ASP A 111 31.90 -30.18 26.65
CA ASP A 111 30.55 -29.66 26.89
C ASP A 111 30.48 -28.12 26.92
N GLN A 112 31.47 -27.43 26.35
CA GLN A 112 31.54 -25.97 26.38
C GLN A 112 32.06 -25.40 25.04
N PHE A 113 31.19 -24.69 24.33
CA PHE A 113 31.59 -23.73 23.30
C PHE A 113 32.05 -22.45 24.01
N GLU A 114 33.35 -22.22 24.06
CA GLU A 114 33.89 -20.90 24.43
C GLU A 114 33.65 -19.92 23.27
N PHE A 115 32.77 -18.95 23.49
CA PHE A 115 32.66 -17.78 22.62
C PHE A 115 33.90 -16.91 22.83
N TYR A 116 34.73 -16.75 21.79
CA TYR A 116 35.81 -15.77 21.80
C TYR A 116 35.21 -14.34 21.85
N PRO A 117 35.48 -13.56 22.90
CA PRO A 117 34.88 -12.24 23.11
C PRO A 117 35.37 -11.16 22.12
N ASP A 118 36.31 -11.48 21.23
CA ASP A 118 36.96 -10.49 20.35
C ASP A 118 36.50 -10.54 18.87
N THR A 119 35.45 -11.31 18.55
CA THR A 119 34.89 -11.27 17.19
C THR A 119 33.98 -10.04 17.06
N VAL A 120 34.55 -8.92 16.61
CA VAL A 120 33.78 -7.74 16.17
C VAL A 120 32.97 -8.14 14.94
N VAL A 121 31.73 -8.58 15.15
CA VAL A 121 30.74 -8.70 14.09
C VAL A 121 30.43 -7.27 13.65
N GLN A 122 31.05 -6.83 12.55
CA GLN A 122 30.61 -5.62 11.88
C GLN A 122 29.20 -5.88 11.36
N PHE A 123 28.21 -5.34 12.07
CA PHE A 123 26.84 -5.25 11.59
C PHE A 123 26.87 -4.45 10.30
N VAL A 124 26.54 -5.12 9.19
CA VAL A 124 26.30 -4.41 7.93
C VAL A 124 25.04 -3.59 8.19
N ASP A 125 25.24 -2.28 8.31
CA ASP A 125 24.15 -1.31 8.50
C ASP A 125 23.19 -1.49 7.33
N TRP A 126 22.00 -2.02 7.62
CA TRP A 126 20.99 -2.25 6.60
C TRP A 126 20.57 -0.88 6.10
N SER A 127 20.79 -0.71 4.82
CA SER A 127 20.84 0.59 4.21
C SER A 127 19.38 1.06 4.01
N MET A 128 18.97 2.10 4.76
CA MET A 128 17.54 2.38 5.04
C MET A 128 16.88 3.36 4.09
N CYS A 129 16.36 2.89 2.96
CA CYS A 129 15.48 3.74 2.13
C CYS A 129 14.13 3.94 2.84
N HIS A 130 13.76 5.20 3.10
CA HIS A 130 12.54 5.59 3.83
C HIS A 130 11.55 6.28 2.89
N LEU A 131 10.28 5.87 2.95
CA LEU A 131 9.19 6.53 2.24
C LEU A 131 8.17 7.14 3.21
N LYS A 132 8.05 8.46 3.15
CA LYS A 132 7.02 9.24 3.84
C LYS A 132 5.97 9.71 2.85
N VAL A 133 4.70 9.52 3.17
CA VAL A 133 3.60 10.07 2.38
C VAL A 133 2.73 10.96 3.26
N VAL A 134 2.47 12.19 2.81
CA VAL A 134 1.67 13.19 3.49
C VAL A 134 0.35 13.35 2.74
N LEU A 135 -0.75 12.96 3.39
CA LEU A 135 -2.12 13.10 2.90
C LEU A 135 -2.73 14.40 3.41
N LEU A 136 -3.15 15.25 2.48
CA LEU A 136 -3.92 16.45 2.82
C LEU A 136 -5.38 16.08 3.10
N CYS A 137 -5.78 16.34 4.34
CA CYS A 137 -7.04 15.90 4.90
C CYS A 137 -7.89 17.12 5.28
N LYS A 138 -9.21 16.98 5.13
CA LYS A 138 -10.18 17.96 5.64
C LYS A 138 -10.58 17.60 7.07
N GLY A 139 -10.83 18.60 7.90
CA GLY A 139 -11.40 18.43 9.24
C GLY A 139 -10.36 18.55 10.34
N ARG A 140 -10.72 18.16 11.57
CA ARG A 140 -9.86 18.26 12.76
C ARG A 140 -9.28 16.89 13.12
N GLY A 141 -7.96 16.75 13.04
CA GLY A 141 -7.26 15.50 13.37
C GLY A 141 -7.03 15.32 14.86
N GLY A 142 -6.94 16.42 15.61
CA GLY A 142 -6.63 16.43 17.05
C GLY A 142 -7.83 16.20 17.96
N ASP A 143 -9.05 16.17 17.43
CA ASP A 143 -10.29 15.97 18.20
C ASP A 143 -10.57 14.48 18.45
N ALA A 144 -10.21 13.99 19.63
CA ALA A 144 -10.41 12.60 20.02
C ALA A 144 -11.89 12.16 20.04
N ALA A 145 -12.83 13.08 20.34
CA ALA A 145 -14.25 12.76 20.45
C ALA A 145 -14.89 12.45 19.10
N SER A 146 -14.26 12.92 18.02
CA SER A 146 -14.68 12.63 16.66
C SER A 146 -14.49 11.15 16.27
N TYR A 147 -13.54 10.43 16.89
CA TYR A 147 -13.23 9.04 16.56
C TYR A 147 -14.15 8.07 17.31
N LYS A 148 -14.98 7.34 16.57
CA LYS A 148 -16.00 6.42 17.09
C LYS A 148 -15.83 5.02 16.48
N PRO A 149 -14.83 4.24 16.93
CA PRO A 149 -14.48 2.95 16.30
C PRO A 149 -15.61 1.91 16.35
N THR A 150 -16.56 2.04 17.29
CA THR A 150 -17.72 1.12 17.42
C THR A 150 -18.97 1.59 16.68
N ARG A 151 -18.94 2.73 15.98
CA ARG A 151 -20.10 3.29 15.27
C ARG A 151 -19.87 3.42 13.77
N ASP A 152 -19.37 2.34 13.18
CA ASP A 152 -19.12 2.19 11.75
C ASP A 152 -20.39 2.50 10.91
N GLU A 153 -21.58 2.17 11.44
CA GLU A 153 -22.87 2.39 10.79
C GLU A 153 -23.29 3.86 10.53
N SER A 154 -22.73 4.83 11.27
CA SER A 154 -23.27 6.20 11.34
C SER A 154 -22.26 7.30 11.02
N GLN A 155 -21.15 6.97 10.37
CA GLN A 155 -20.08 7.93 10.11
C GLN A 155 -20.49 8.99 9.08
N TRP A 156 -21.10 10.07 9.57
CA TRP A 156 -21.46 11.31 8.85
C TRP A 156 -20.25 12.09 8.30
N TRP A 157 -19.05 11.52 8.37
CA TRP A 157 -17.83 12.04 7.77
C TRP A 157 -17.35 11.05 6.72
N ASN A 158 -18.08 10.96 5.60
CA ASN A 158 -17.91 10.03 4.45
C ASN A 158 -16.50 9.97 3.81
N ARG A 159 -15.48 10.57 4.41
CA ARG A 159 -14.11 10.62 3.91
C ARG A 159 -13.08 10.01 4.86
N ARG A 160 -13.45 9.65 6.10
CA ARG A 160 -12.55 8.92 7.03
C ARG A 160 -12.28 7.50 6.59
N ASP A 161 -13.27 6.82 6.03
CA ASP A 161 -13.12 5.44 5.56
C ASP A 161 -12.14 5.38 4.39
N ALA A 162 -12.13 6.42 3.56
CA ALA A 162 -11.11 6.59 2.53
C ALA A 162 -9.70 6.70 3.14
N LEU A 163 -9.54 7.43 4.26
CA LEU A 163 -8.27 7.53 4.98
C LEU A 163 -7.85 6.21 5.63
N VAL A 164 -8.77 5.47 6.25
CA VAL A 164 -8.52 4.13 6.80
C VAL A 164 -8.02 3.19 5.69
N ARG A 165 -8.66 3.23 4.53
CA ARG A 165 -8.22 2.44 3.36
C ARG A 165 -6.84 2.87 2.86
N CYS A 166 -6.50 4.14 2.96
CA CYS A 166 -5.18 4.67 2.63
C CYS A 166 -4.10 4.17 3.60
N VAL A 167 -4.39 4.18 4.91
CA VAL A 167 -3.52 3.57 5.94
C VAL A 167 -3.30 2.10 5.63
N SER A 168 -4.39 1.37 5.38
CA SER A 168 -4.35 -0.07 5.09
C SER A 168 -3.52 -0.39 3.86
N SER A 169 -3.80 0.25 2.71
CA SER A 169 -3.08 -0.05 1.45
C SER A 169 -1.61 0.36 1.49
N PHE A 170 -1.27 1.44 2.18
CA PHE A 170 0.09 1.97 2.19
C PHE A 170 1.00 1.24 3.17
N LEU A 171 0.56 1.13 4.43
CA LEU A 171 1.36 0.56 5.51
C LEU A 171 1.39 -0.97 5.47
N HIS A 172 0.32 -1.61 5.00
CA HIS A 172 0.21 -3.08 4.89
C HIS A 172 0.30 -3.59 3.45
N GLY A 173 0.65 -2.70 2.54
CA GLY A 173 0.99 -3.04 1.17
C GLY A 173 2.35 -3.75 1.05
N PRO A 174 2.88 -3.88 -0.17
CA PRO A 174 4.09 -4.65 -0.47
C PRO A 174 5.31 -4.19 0.33
N TRP A 175 6.11 -5.10 0.91
CA TRP A 175 7.39 -4.77 1.56
C TRP A 175 8.56 -5.54 0.93
N SER A 176 9.76 -4.99 1.01
CA SER A 176 10.99 -5.61 0.48
C SER A 176 12.24 -5.02 1.14
N THR A 177 13.41 -5.55 0.76
CA THR A 177 14.73 -5.00 1.14
C THR A 177 14.97 -3.57 0.63
N HIS A 178 14.23 -3.11 -0.37
CA HIS A 178 14.29 -1.72 -0.87
C HIS A 178 13.42 -0.75 -0.07
N CYS A 179 12.61 -1.26 0.86
CA CYS A 179 11.68 -0.48 1.66
C CYS A 179 11.92 -0.80 3.14
N SER A 180 12.86 -0.08 3.75
CA SER A 180 13.21 -0.30 5.16
C SER A 180 12.12 0.22 6.12
N SER A 181 11.43 1.28 5.72
CA SER A 181 10.46 1.95 6.58
C SER A 181 9.49 2.80 5.76
N ARG A 182 8.25 2.91 6.28
CA ARG A 182 7.19 3.73 5.74
C ARG A 182 6.52 4.55 6.81
N GLU A 183 6.16 5.77 6.47
CA GLU A 183 5.35 6.64 7.30
C GLU A 183 4.22 7.25 6.49
N LEU A 184 2.99 7.12 6.99
CA LEU A 184 1.85 7.86 6.48
C LEU A 184 1.51 8.97 7.45
N VAL A 185 1.41 10.20 6.96
CA VAL A 185 1.03 11.38 7.75
C VAL A 185 -0.30 11.91 7.23
N LEU A 186 -1.29 12.02 8.11
CA LEU A 186 -2.55 12.68 7.82
C LEU A 186 -2.47 14.13 8.32
N LEU A 187 -2.33 15.09 7.41
CA LEU A 187 -2.26 16.51 7.71
C LEU A 187 -3.65 17.15 7.57
N HIS A 188 -4.22 17.55 8.69
CA HIS A 188 -5.57 18.13 8.78
C HIS A 188 -5.56 19.65 8.63
N ASP A 189 -6.47 20.21 7.83
CA ASP A 189 -6.49 21.64 7.50
C ASP A 189 -7.15 22.55 8.53
N GLU A 190 -8.08 22.04 9.34
CA GLU A 190 -8.81 22.89 10.29
C GLU A 190 -8.04 23.16 11.59
N ASP A 191 -7.23 22.19 12.05
CA ASP A 191 -6.45 22.29 13.28
C ASP A 191 -4.95 22.04 13.10
N TRP A 192 -4.50 21.85 11.86
CA TRP A 192 -3.10 21.55 11.52
C TRP A 192 -2.53 20.33 12.27
N ALA A 193 -3.40 19.47 12.80
CA ALA A 193 -2.98 18.25 13.46
C ALA A 193 -2.40 17.27 12.44
N ARG A 194 -1.35 16.56 12.87
CA ARG A 194 -0.62 15.59 12.07
C ARG A 194 -0.73 14.24 12.73
N ILE A 195 -1.39 13.30 12.07
CA ILE A 195 -1.46 11.91 12.55
C ILE A 195 -0.40 11.13 11.79
N HIS A 196 0.69 10.79 12.48
CA HIS A 196 1.75 9.98 11.90
C HIS A 196 1.51 8.52 12.26
N MET A 197 1.61 7.66 11.25
CA MET A 197 1.46 6.21 11.40
C MET A 197 2.60 5.46 10.72
N GLN A 198 3.15 4.48 11.42
CA GLN A 198 4.14 3.53 10.86
C GLN A 198 3.82 2.12 11.36
N VAL A 199 4.33 1.11 10.65
CA VAL A 199 4.35 -0.28 11.16
C VAL A 199 5.60 -0.43 12.00
N ALA A 200 5.46 -0.91 13.24
CA ALA A 200 6.58 -1.01 14.18
C ALA A 200 7.63 -2.02 13.73
N ASP A 201 7.20 -3.15 13.20
CA ASP A 201 8.06 -4.18 12.60
C ASP A 201 7.32 -4.82 11.41
N PRO A 202 7.73 -4.54 10.15
CA PRO A 202 7.10 -5.11 8.98
C PRO A 202 7.42 -6.60 8.77
N ALA A 203 8.45 -7.13 9.46
CA ALA A 203 8.83 -8.54 9.36
C ALA A 203 7.99 -9.44 10.27
N VAL A 204 7.33 -8.88 11.28
CA VAL A 204 6.46 -9.62 12.20
C VAL A 204 5.04 -9.63 11.64
N PRO A 205 4.47 -10.81 11.30
CA PRO A 205 3.07 -10.92 10.90
C PRO A 205 2.18 -10.29 11.96
N THR A 206 1.43 -9.26 11.56
CA THR A 206 0.56 -8.54 12.48
C THR A 206 -0.66 -9.40 12.78
N GLN A 207 -0.84 -9.85 14.02
CA GLN A 207 -2.07 -10.54 14.43
C GLN A 207 -3.29 -9.63 14.32
N LEU A 208 -3.09 -8.31 14.51
CA LEU A 208 -4.15 -7.33 14.44
C LEU A 208 -4.32 -6.81 13.01
N LEU A 209 -5.45 -7.15 12.39
CA LEU A 209 -5.80 -6.71 11.05
C LEU A 209 -6.03 -5.19 11.01
N PRO A 210 -5.66 -4.50 9.91
CA PRO A 210 -5.94 -3.08 9.70
C PRO A 210 -7.39 -2.84 9.30
N THR A 211 -8.32 -3.29 10.15
CA THR A 211 -9.74 -2.96 9.99
C THR A 211 -9.99 -1.50 10.33
N GLU A 212 -11.11 -0.97 9.85
CA GLU A 212 -11.57 0.38 10.18
C GLU A 212 -11.66 0.61 11.68
N GLN A 213 -12.26 -0.32 12.41
CA GLN A 213 -12.36 -0.27 13.86
C GLN A 213 -10.99 -0.13 14.53
N ASN A 214 -10.00 -0.93 14.10
CA ASN A 214 -8.68 -0.95 14.70
C ASN A 214 -7.87 0.31 14.41
N ILE A 215 -7.91 0.80 13.16
CA ILE A 215 -7.22 2.03 12.77
C ILE A 215 -7.83 3.25 13.47
N VAL A 216 -9.16 3.37 13.49
CA VAL A 216 -9.86 4.48 14.14
C VAL A 216 -9.64 4.45 15.66
N ALA A 217 -9.56 3.26 16.27
CA ALA A 217 -9.19 3.11 17.67
C ALA A 217 -7.77 3.61 17.94
N ALA A 218 -6.80 3.30 17.05
CA ALA A 218 -5.43 3.81 17.16
C ALA A 218 -5.37 5.35 17.06
N TRP A 219 -6.11 5.95 16.12
CA TRP A 219 -6.22 7.42 16.02
C TRP A 219 -6.82 8.04 17.28
N LYS A 220 -7.87 7.44 17.82
CA LYS A 220 -8.51 7.91 19.06
C LYS A 220 -7.55 7.89 20.24
N ALA A 221 -6.82 6.79 20.41
CA ALA A 221 -5.85 6.65 21.49
C ALA A 221 -4.74 7.70 21.37
N ALA A 222 -4.18 7.86 20.17
CA ALA A 222 -3.14 8.85 19.92
C ALA A 222 -3.65 10.30 20.09
N ALA A 223 -4.89 10.59 19.70
CA ALA A 223 -5.52 11.89 19.94
C ALA A 223 -5.88 12.13 21.42
N THR A 224 -6.06 11.10 22.24
CA THR A 224 -6.32 11.29 23.68
C THR A 224 -5.02 11.49 24.47
N SER A 225 -3.89 11.08 23.91
CA SER A 225 -2.58 11.13 24.56
C SER A 225 -2.08 12.58 24.73
N PRO A 226 -1.53 12.94 25.90
CA PRO A 226 -0.99 14.27 26.14
C PRO A 226 0.23 14.54 25.24
N ALA A 227 0.22 15.69 24.56
CA ALA A 227 1.23 16.09 23.57
C ALA A 227 2.67 16.14 24.12
N THR A 228 2.82 16.33 25.44
CA THR A 228 4.12 16.42 26.12
C THR A 228 4.82 15.08 26.29
N SER A 229 4.11 13.97 26.10
CA SER A 229 4.70 12.66 26.40
C SER A 229 5.79 12.26 25.42
N GLY A 230 5.82 12.74 24.16
CA GLY A 230 6.83 12.41 23.14
C GLY A 230 6.92 10.91 22.76
N TYR A 231 6.46 10.03 23.65
CA TYR A 231 6.30 8.60 23.46
C TYR A 231 5.00 8.38 22.69
N ALA A 232 5.13 7.75 21.52
CA ALA A 232 3.98 7.16 20.85
C ALA A 232 3.22 6.29 21.86
N ALA A 233 1.90 6.44 21.92
CA ALA A 233 1.04 5.64 22.79
C ALA A 233 1.22 4.16 22.45
N LYS A 234 2.16 3.48 23.11
CA LYS A 234 2.31 2.01 23.10
C LYS A 234 1.24 1.40 24.02
N ASP A 235 0.05 1.97 24.05
CA ASP A 235 -0.96 1.69 25.09
C ASP A 235 -1.58 0.30 24.97
N LYS A 236 -1.19 -0.49 23.95
CA LYS A 236 -1.29 -1.94 24.00
C LYS A 236 0.00 -2.56 23.45
N PRO A 237 0.67 -3.46 24.19
CA PRO A 237 1.86 -4.18 23.70
C PRO A 237 1.62 -5.02 22.43
N ALA A 238 0.37 -5.12 21.97
CA ALA A 238 -0.03 -5.86 20.78
C ALA A 238 -0.36 -4.99 19.55
N SER A 239 -0.31 -3.65 19.63
CA SER A 239 -0.56 -2.82 18.44
C SER A 239 0.63 -2.92 17.46
N PRO A 240 0.40 -3.35 16.20
CA PRO A 240 1.48 -3.39 15.21
C PRO A 240 1.84 -2.00 14.67
N TRP A 241 1.08 -0.96 15.05
CA TRP A 241 1.27 0.41 14.59
C TRP A 241 1.84 1.29 15.67
N THR A 242 2.78 2.15 15.28
CA THR A 242 3.05 3.38 16.01
C THR A 242 2.12 4.45 15.46
N CYS A 243 1.31 5.07 16.33
CA CYS A 243 0.41 6.15 15.96
C CYS A 243 0.65 7.33 16.92
N ARG A 244 1.03 8.49 16.37
CA ARG A 244 1.20 9.73 17.14
C ARG A 244 0.39 10.85 16.52
N VAL A 245 -0.18 11.70 17.37
CA VAL A 245 -0.85 12.93 16.95
C VAL A 245 -0.03 14.10 17.43
N GLU A 246 0.57 14.81 16.48
CA GLU A 246 1.28 16.05 16.75
C GLU A 246 0.34 17.22 16.49
N ARG A 247 0.23 18.10 17.48
CA ARG A 247 -0.58 19.32 17.39
C ARG A 247 0.37 20.48 17.25
N VAL A 248 0.01 21.44 16.41
CA VAL A 248 0.65 22.75 16.48
C VAL A 248 0.42 23.26 17.90
N ALA A 249 1.51 23.50 18.64
CA ALA A 249 1.43 24.13 19.95
C ALA A 249 0.54 25.34 19.77
N SER A 250 -0.62 25.34 20.43
CA SER A 250 -1.60 26.40 20.29
C SER A 250 -0.92 27.68 20.72
N SER A 251 -0.36 28.42 19.76
CA SER A 251 -0.08 29.84 19.91
C SER A 251 -1.46 30.45 20.09
N SER A 252 -1.89 30.49 21.35
CA SER A 252 -3.09 31.16 21.87
C SER A 252 -4.04 31.59 20.77
N SER A 253 -4.87 30.66 20.27
CA SER A 253 -5.91 30.94 19.25
C SER A 253 -5.53 32.05 18.28
N SER A 254 -4.51 31.83 17.44
CA SER A 254 -4.26 32.65 16.25
C SER A 254 -5.62 32.93 15.59
N THR A 255 -6.09 34.17 15.74
CA THR A 255 -7.33 34.63 15.13
C THR A 255 -7.16 34.39 13.64
N ALA A 256 -7.89 33.42 13.08
CA ALA A 256 -7.89 33.17 11.65
C ALA A 256 -8.00 34.52 10.92
N SER A 257 -7.22 34.71 9.84
CA SER A 257 -7.12 36.01 9.16
C SER A 257 -8.51 36.58 8.97
N SER A 258 -8.73 37.86 9.32
CA SER A 258 -10.08 38.45 9.32
C SER A 258 -10.81 38.29 7.97
N SER A 259 -10.06 38.10 6.89
CA SER A 259 -10.52 37.73 5.55
C SER A 259 -11.17 36.34 5.45
N ALA A 260 -10.69 35.32 6.18
CA ALA A 260 -11.20 33.95 6.08
C ALA A 260 -12.68 33.84 6.45
N VAL A 261 -13.11 34.60 7.47
CA VAL A 261 -14.51 34.60 7.94
C VAL A 261 -15.47 35.23 6.93
N GLN A 262 -15.00 36.16 6.08
CA GLN A 262 -15.81 36.72 5.00
C GLN A 262 -16.11 35.68 3.91
N HIS A 263 -15.18 34.76 3.67
CA HIS A 263 -15.28 33.75 2.61
C HIS A 263 -15.99 32.45 3.03
N MET A 264 -16.30 32.26 4.32
CA MET A 264 -17.07 31.10 4.76
C MET A 264 -18.45 31.06 4.10
N ASP A 265 -18.85 29.93 3.54
CA ASP A 265 -20.04 29.84 2.69
C ASP A 265 -21.33 30.13 3.47
N SER A 266 -21.46 29.57 4.67
CA SER A 266 -22.70 29.57 5.44
C SER A 266 -22.66 30.45 6.70
N LYS A 267 -23.84 30.92 7.11
CA LYS A 267 -24.05 31.64 8.37
C LYS A 267 -23.71 30.80 9.60
N ARG A 268 -23.95 29.49 9.55
CA ARG A 268 -23.65 28.54 10.63
C ARG A 268 -22.14 28.42 10.85
N GLN A 269 -21.36 28.27 9.78
CA GLN A 269 -19.89 28.22 9.86
C GLN A 269 -19.31 29.49 10.50
N VAL A 270 -19.80 30.67 10.12
CA VAL A 270 -19.33 31.94 10.73
C VAL A 270 -19.63 31.96 12.23
N LEU A 271 -20.81 31.51 12.66
CA LEU A 271 -21.17 31.45 14.07
C LEU A 271 -20.31 30.46 14.85
N GLU A 272 -20.17 29.24 14.34
CA GLU A 272 -19.36 28.19 14.96
C GLU A 272 -17.89 28.65 15.06
N HIS A 273 -17.40 29.38 14.06
CA HIS A 273 -16.08 30.00 14.09
C HIS A 273 -15.97 31.04 15.21
N LEU A 274 -16.92 31.97 15.31
CA LEU A 274 -16.97 32.94 16.42
C LEU A 274 -16.99 32.23 17.79
N GLN A 275 -17.85 31.24 17.95
CA GLN A 275 -18.00 30.50 19.21
C GLN A 275 -16.74 29.72 19.60
N ALA A 276 -15.97 29.26 18.60
CA ALA A 276 -14.72 28.53 18.83
C ALA A 276 -13.52 29.44 19.14
N HIS A 277 -13.51 30.69 18.65
CA HIS A 277 -12.32 31.55 18.68
C HIS A 277 -12.46 32.82 19.53
N CYS A 278 -13.69 33.23 19.87
CA CYS A 278 -13.90 34.38 20.73
C CYS A 278 -13.98 33.96 22.20
N SER A 279 -13.57 34.86 23.10
CA SER A 279 -13.75 34.63 24.53
C SER A 279 -15.23 34.49 24.89
N LEU A 280 -15.51 33.70 25.93
CA LEU A 280 -16.85 33.52 26.47
C LEU A 280 -17.53 34.85 26.84
N GLU A 281 -16.74 35.83 27.31
CA GLU A 281 -17.22 37.17 27.63
C GLU A 281 -17.68 37.94 26.39
N PHE A 282 -16.89 37.91 25.31
CA PHE A 282 -17.29 38.50 24.03
C PHE A 282 -18.54 37.84 23.45
N LEU A 283 -18.64 36.51 23.52
CA LEU A 283 -19.81 35.78 23.06
C LEU A 283 -21.05 36.13 23.89
N ARG A 284 -20.92 36.34 25.20
CA ARG A 284 -22.03 36.77 26.06
C ARG A 284 -22.48 38.19 25.74
N SER A 285 -21.55 39.14 25.62
CA SER A 285 -21.89 40.55 25.34
C SER A 285 -22.57 40.74 23.98
N HIS A 286 -22.30 39.86 23.01
CA HIS A 286 -22.91 39.90 21.69
C HIS A 286 -24.06 38.91 21.48
N GLY A 287 -24.51 38.20 22.53
CA GLY A 287 -25.62 37.24 22.46
C GLY A 287 -25.33 36.01 21.58
N LEU A 288 -24.06 35.66 21.41
CA LEU A 288 -23.59 34.52 20.61
C LEU A 288 -23.35 33.25 21.44
N ASN A 289 -23.38 33.31 22.77
CA ASN A 289 -23.12 32.15 23.65
C ASN A 289 -24.30 31.13 23.76
N SER A 290 -25.29 31.20 22.87
CA SER A 290 -26.43 30.27 22.86
C SER A 290 -26.20 29.12 21.87
N LYS A 291 -27.04 28.07 21.92
CA LYS A 291 -27.02 26.99 20.92
C LYS A 291 -27.10 27.59 19.50
N PRO A 292 -26.33 27.05 18.51
CA PRO A 292 -26.27 27.61 17.17
C PRO A 292 -27.65 27.90 16.56
N ASP A 293 -28.61 27.00 16.70
CA ASP A 293 -29.94 27.16 16.11
C ASP A 293 -30.72 28.37 16.64
N VAL A 294 -30.50 28.76 17.90
CA VAL A 294 -31.16 29.92 18.51
C VAL A 294 -30.56 31.21 17.96
N VAL A 295 -29.23 31.28 17.89
CA VAL A 295 -28.52 32.45 17.35
C VAL A 295 -28.77 32.60 15.84
N LEU A 296 -28.78 31.48 15.12
CA LEU A 296 -29.07 31.44 13.69
C LEU A 296 -30.51 31.80 13.35
N ARG A 297 -31.46 31.83 14.29
CA ARG A 297 -32.79 32.42 14.03
C ARG A 297 -32.80 33.94 14.13
N LYS A 298 -31.87 34.53 14.90
CA LYS A 298 -31.90 35.97 15.28
C LYS A 298 -30.85 36.84 14.60
N THR A 299 -29.77 36.28 14.08
CA THR A 299 -28.63 37.05 13.55
C THR A 299 -28.34 36.66 12.11
N ASN A 300 -28.06 37.58 11.19
CA ASN A 300 -27.69 37.22 9.80
C ASN A 300 -26.17 37.05 9.62
N LYS A 301 -25.71 36.52 8.48
CA LYS A 301 -24.27 36.27 8.21
C LYS A 301 -23.44 37.56 8.29
N LYS A 302 -23.95 38.66 7.72
CA LYS A 302 -23.27 39.97 7.73
C LYS A 302 -23.01 40.46 9.15
N ALA A 303 -23.99 40.37 10.05
CA ALA A 303 -23.84 40.76 11.44
C ALA A 303 -22.85 39.88 12.22
N LEU A 304 -22.77 38.58 11.91
CA LEU A 304 -21.74 37.70 12.49
C LEU A 304 -20.34 38.09 12.02
N VAL A 305 -20.17 38.32 10.71
CA VAL A 305 -18.90 38.77 10.12
C VAL A 305 -18.47 40.12 10.72
N GLU A 306 -19.39 41.05 10.95
CA GLU A 306 -19.10 42.33 11.60
C GLU A 306 -18.64 42.16 13.06
N LYS A 307 -19.29 41.28 13.83
CA LYS A 307 -18.84 40.93 15.19
C LYS A 307 -17.44 40.30 15.18
N TRP A 308 -17.12 39.50 14.17
CA TRP A 308 -15.75 38.97 14.01
C TRP A 308 -14.74 40.10 13.80
N PHE A 309 -15.05 41.08 12.94
CA PHE A 309 -14.17 42.25 12.77
C PHE A 309 -13.98 43.04 14.06
N GLN A 310 -15.02 43.20 14.87
CA GLN A 310 -14.92 43.85 16.18
C GLN A 310 -14.00 43.06 17.13
N TRP A 311 -14.12 41.73 17.15
CA TRP A 311 -13.23 40.86 17.94
C TRP A 311 -11.77 41.00 17.52
N VAL A 312 -11.48 40.92 16.21
CA VAL A 312 -10.11 41.05 15.67
C VAL A 312 -9.54 42.44 15.96
N LYS A 313 -10.36 43.49 15.86
CA LYS A 313 -9.92 44.87 16.15
C LYS A 313 -9.61 45.06 17.63
N ALA A 314 -10.39 44.45 18.53
CA ALA A 314 -10.20 44.55 19.98
C ALA A 314 -9.04 43.68 20.48
N ASN A 315 -8.71 42.62 19.75
CA ASN A 315 -7.62 41.70 20.05
C ASN A 315 -6.64 41.69 18.86
N PRO A 316 -5.96 42.81 18.59
CA PRO A 316 -4.98 42.85 17.52
C PRO A 316 -3.94 41.77 17.80
N SER A 317 -3.80 40.82 16.86
CA SER A 317 -2.79 39.78 16.98
C SER A 317 -1.42 40.47 17.17
N PRO A 318 -0.64 40.11 18.21
CA PRO A 318 0.64 40.74 18.49
C PRO A 318 1.67 40.62 17.36
N ASP A 319 1.39 39.84 16.31
CA ASP A 319 2.31 39.50 15.23
C ASP A 319 2.28 40.44 14.01
N ALA A 320 1.44 41.49 13.98
CA ALA A 320 1.35 42.36 12.79
C ALA A 320 2.64 43.17 12.48
N SER A 321 3.59 43.25 13.43
CA SER A 321 4.86 43.97 13.28
C SER A 321 6.11 43.07 13.29
N SER A 322 5.96 41.76 13.50
CA SER A 322 7.06 40.78 13.49
C SER A 322 7.07 40.04 12.15
N LEU A 323 7.75 40.63 11.16
CA LEU A 323 7.79 40.19 9.76
C LEU A 323 8.60 38.90 9.49
N SER A 324 9.04 38.14 10.50
CA SER A 324 10.04 37.07 10.31
C SER A 324 9.67 35.69 10.85
N SER A 325 8.58 35.50 11.59
CA SER A 325 8.20 34.14 12.02
C SER A 325 7.57 33.36 10.85
N PRO A 326 8.06 32.15 10.52
CA PRO A 326 7.49 31.34 9.47
C PRO A 326 6.02 31.03 9.78
N SER A 327 5.19 30.94 8.74
CA SER A 327 3.79 30.56 8.94
C SER A 327 3.68 29.18 9.59
N PRO A 328 2.60 28.85 10.34
CA PRO A 328 2.44 27.52 10.93
C PRO A 328 2.57 26.39 9.91
N LEU A 329 2.02 26.58 8.70
CA LEU A 329 2.14 25.63 7.61
C LEU A 329 3.59 25.47 7.12
N GLU A 330 4.34 26.57 7.01
CA GLU A 330 5.75 26.53 6.61
C GLU A 330 6.61 25.78 7.64
N ALA A 331 6.36 26.01 8.94
CA ALA A 331 7.00 25.26 10.02
C ALA A 331 6.65 23.77 9.96
N ILE A 332 5.37 23.44 9.74
CA ILE A 332 4.92 22.05 9.58
C ILE A 332 5.58 21.37 8.39
N LEU A 333 5.58 22.00 7.22
CA LEU A 333 6.17 21.42 6.01
C LEU A 333 7.68 21.26 6.16
N SER A 334 8.34 22.21 6.82
CA SER A 334 9.76 22.12 7.14
C SER A 334 10.07 20.94 8.05
N ASP A 335 9.25 20.71 9.07
CA ASP A 335 9.35 19.59 10.00
C ASP A 335 9.03 18.23 9.32
N LEU A 336 8.02 18.19 8.44
CA LEU A 336 7.69 16.98 7.67
C LEU A 336 8.80 16.57 6.70
N LEU A 337 9.51 17.55 6.15
CA LEU A 337 10.68 17.35 5.32
C LEU A 337 11.95 17.10 6.14
N ALA A 338 11.96 17.35 7.46
CA ALA A 338 13.11 17.06 8.29
C ALA A 338 13.37 15.55 8.37
N VAL A 339 14.64 15.18 8.29
CA VAL A 339 15.09 13.81 8.56
C VAL A 339 15.52 13.72 10.02
N PRO A 340 15.04 12.72 10.78
CA PRO A 340 15.48 12.51 12.15
C PRO A 340 16.98 12.19 12.19
N ALA A 341 17.82 13.19 12.56
CA ALA A 341 19.24 13.09 12.93
C ALA A 341 20.07 12.00 12.23
N ALA A 342 19.83 11.76 10.94
CA ALA A 342 20.49 10.72 10.19
C ALA A 342 21.83 11.23 9.66
N SER A 343 22.68 10.28 9.26
CA SER A 343 24.00 10.52 8.66
C SER A 343 24.03 11.75 7.74
N PRO A 344 25.09 12.58 7.77
CA PRO A 344 25.22 13.78 6.93
C PRO A 344 25.13 13.52 5.41
N GLN A 345 25.02 12.25 5.00
CA GLN A 345 24.84 11.82 3.61
C GLN A 345 23.37 11.61 3.20
N THR A 346 22.41 11.85 4.10
CA THR A 346 20.99 11.64 3.81
C THR A 346 20.47 12.63 2.78
N LYS A 347 19.91 12.10 1.67
CA LYS A 347 19.32 12.89 0.59
C LYS A 347 17.81 12.84 0.69
N ILE A 348 17.17 13.99 0.53
CA ILE A 348 15.72 14.11 0.58
C ILE A 348 15.21 14.44 -0.82
N LEU A 349 14.15 13.75 -1.24
CA LEU A 349 13.47 13.99 -2.49
C LEU A 349 11.98 14.19 -2.21
N ALA A 350 11.47 15.37 -2.56
CA ALA A 350 10.07 15.69 -2.43
C ALA A 350 9.33 15.46 -3.75
N GLY A 351 8.07 15.05 -3.67
CA GLY A 351 7.19 14.92 -4.83
C GLY A 351 5.76 15.33 -4.51
N VAL A 352 5.08 15.96 -5.47
CA VAL A 352 3.62 16.15 -5.44
C VAL A 352 3.00 15.18 -6.43
N LEU A 353 2.09 14.33 -5.94
CA LEU A 353 1.31 13.41 -6.75
C LEU A 353 -0.09 13.98 -7.01
N HIS A 354 -0.39 14.24 -8.27
CA HIS A 354 -1.71 14.71 -8.68
C HIS A 354 -2.00 14.33 -10.13
N GLU A 355 -3.22 13.89 -10.43
CA GLU A 355 -3.64 13.42 -11.76
C GLU A 355 -3.58 14.51 -12.85
N SER A 356 -3.68 15.78 -12.46
CA SER A 356 -3.58 16.91 -13.39
C SER A 356 -2.14 17.27 -13.81
N HIS A 357 -1.12 16.64 -13.22
CA HIS A 357 0.26 16.88 -13.64
C HIS A 357 0.54 16.23 -15.00
N ASP A 358 1.17 16.97 -15.91
CA ASP A 358 1.46 16.47 -17.27
C ASP A 358 2.49 15.32 -17.27
N ALA A 359 3.43 15.38 -16.33
CA ALA A 359 4.55 14.46 -16.20
C ALA A 359 4.12 13.17 -15.51
N GLU A 360 4.20 12.06 -16.23
CA GLU A 360 4.00 10.72 -15.68
C GLU A 360 5.25 10.20 -14.96
N LEU A 361 5.08 9.43 -13.89
CA LEU A 361 6.21 8.82 -13.19
C LEU A 361 6.89 7.77 -14.08
N PRO A 362 8.18 7.92 -14.43
CA PRO A 362 8.85 7.07 -15.42
C PRO A 362 9.35 5.76 -14.78
N VAL A 363 8.42 4.95 -14.26
CA VAL A 363 8.75 3.64 -13.65
C VAL A 363 8.88 2.51 -14.68
N PHE A 364 8.56 2.75 -15.96
CA PHE A 364 8.57 1.73 -17.02
C PHE A 364 9.58 2.06 -18.12
N GLY A 365 10.14 1.03 -18.77
CA GLY A 365 10.87 1.11 -20.04
C GLY A 365 12.40 1.01 -19.94
N SER A 366 13.04 0.68 -21.07
CA SER A 366 14.45 0.26 -21.19
C SER A 366 15.51 1.31 -20.83
N SER A 367 15.13 2.58 -20.64
CA SER A 367 16.02 3.59 -20.03
C SER A 367 16.38 3.24 -18.58
N SER A 368 15.61 2.35 -17.94
CA SER A 368 15.92 1.74 -16.65
C SER A 368 17.01 0.66 -16.73
N SER A 369 17.57 0.37 -17.91
CA SER A 369 18.70 -0.56 -18.11
C SER A 369 20.05 0.03 -17.69
N THR A 370 20.12 1.32 -17.39
CA THR A 370 21.10 1.81 -16.40
C THR A 370 20.77 1.05 -15.14
N SER A 371 21.49 -0.06 -14.87
CA SER A 371 21.25 -0.97 -13.73
C SER A 371 20.76 -0.12 -12.59
N ILE A 372 19.49 -0.28 -12.18
CA ILE A 372 18.84 0.54 -11.16
C ILE A 372 19.89 0.73 -10.08
N ALA A 373 20.52 1.90 -10.05
CA ALA A 373 21.71 2.07 -9.23
C ALA A 373 21.21 1.73 -7.84
N ALA A 374 21.80 0.68 -7.24
CA ALA A 374 21.23 0.01 -6.07
C ALA A 374 20.66 1.08 -5.15
N ALA A 375 19.33 1.03 -4.94
CA ALA A 375 18.57 2.17 -4.43
C ALA A 375 19.36 2.88 -3.33
N ASP A 376 19.69 4.15 -3.54
CA ASP A 376 20.55 4.89 -2.61
C ASP A 376 19.92 4.77 -1.23
N PRO A 377 20.56 4.06 -0.30
CA PRO A 377 19.94 3.75 0.97
C PRO A 377 19.79 4.97 1.85
N ASN A 378 20.48 6.06 1.53
CA ASN A 378 20.35 7.32 2.20
C ASN A 378 19.28 8.20 1.54
N LEU A 379 18.49 7.66 0.60
CA LEU A 379 17.42 8.40 -0.06
C LEU A 379 16.12 8.32 0.76
N HIS A 380 15.64 9.48 1.17
CA HIS A 380 14.34 9.67 1.82
C HIS A 380 13.38 10.30 0.82
N VAL A 381 12.30 9.61 0.51
CA VAL A 381 11.27 10.10 -0.41
C VAL A 381 10.10 10.63 0.40
N VAL A 382 9.69 11.88 0.15
CA VAL A 382 8.53 12.51 0.80
C VAL A 382 7.51 12.91 -0.27
N LEU A 383 6.37 12.23 -0.31
CA LEU A 383 5.31 12.49 -1.29
C LEU A 383 4.13 13.21 -0.66
N PHE A 384 3.64 14.26 -1.30
CA PHE A 384 2.46 15.02 -0.90
C PHE A 384 1.33 14.75 -1.89
N LEU A 385 0.15 14.40 -1.37
CA LEU A 385 -1.00 14.10 -2.22
C LEU A 385 -2.33 14.40 -1.52
N GLY A 386 -3.34 14.70 -2.33
CA GLY A 386 -4.70 14.89 -1.85
C GLY A 386 -5.35 13.55 -1.50
N ALA A 387 -6.04 13.48 -0.36
CA ALA A 387 -6.81 12.30 0.03
C ALA A 387 -8.31 12.58 0.07
N VAL A 388 -8.67 13.54 0.91
CA VAL A 388 -10.05 13.96 1.16
C VAL A 388 -10.35 15.25 0.40
N ARG A 389 -9.31 16.02 0.10
CA ARG A 389 -9.31 17.22 -0.73
C ARG A 389 -8.00 17.30 -1.49
N ASP A 390 -7.98 18.10 -2.55
CA ASP A 390 -6.76 18.41 -3.26
C ASP A 390 -5.90 19.42 -2.49
N MET A 391 -4.61 19.47 -2.85
CA MET A 391 -3.69 20.49 -2.37
C MET A 391 -4.11 21.86 -2.89
N HIS A 392 -4.29 22.82 -1.98
CA HIS A 392 -4.58 24.19 -2.39
C HIS A 392 -3.36 24.83 -3.06
N PRO A 393 -3.55 25.76 -4.02
CA PRO A 393 -2.45 26.47 -4.66
C PRO A 393 -1.53 27.20 -3.65
N SER A 394 -2.08 27.71 -2.56
CA SER A 394 -1.33 28.33 -1.47
C SER A 394 -0.42 27.34 -0.75
N GLU A 395 -0.91 26.13 -0.46
CA GLU A 395 -0.14 25.07 0.19
C GLU A 395 1.00 24.59 -0.70
N ASN A 396 0.73 24.40 -1.99
CA ASN A 396 1.75 24.04 -2.98
C ASN A 396 2.81 25.15 -3.11
N LYS A 397 2.40 26.41 -3.08
CA LYS A 397 3.33 27.56 -3.08
C LYS A 397 4.23 27.54 -1.84
N THR A 398 3.67 27.29 -0.65
CA THR A 398 4.45 27.18 0.59
C THR A 398 5.40 25.99 0.54
N LEU A 399 4.95 24.82 0.07
CA LEU A 399 5.80 23.65 -0.10
C LEU A 399 6.99 23.92 -1.02
N ARG A 400 6.76 24.57 -2.17
CA ARG A 400 7.83 24.99 -3.08
C ARG A 400 8.83 25.92 -2.41
N ALA A 401 8.36 26.89 -1.63
CA ALA A 401 9.23 27.82 -0.91
C ALA A 401 10.09 27.10 0.13
N VAL A 402 9.50 26.19 0.91
CA VAL A 402 10.22 25.37 1.90
C VAL A 402 11.26 24.47 1.22
N CYS A 403 10.88 23.75 0.17
CA CYS A 403 11.82 22.89 -0.57
C CYS A 403 12.97 23.71 -1.16
N ALA A 404 12.70 24.89 -1.73
CA ALA A 404 13.74 25.76 -2.27
C ALA A 404 14.69 26.27 -1.18
N ALA A 405 14.15 26.67 -0.02
CA ALA A 405 14.95 27.14 1.12
C ALA A 405 15.84 26.03 1.72
N GLN A 406 15.39 24.77 1.68
CA GLN A 406 16.14 23.61 2.17
C GLN A 406 16.96 22.90 1.08
N HIS A 407 16.99 23.43 -0.14
CA HIS A 407 17.62 22.81 -1.31
C HIS A 407 17.15 21.37 -1.59
N ILE A 408 15.88 21.08 -1.31
CA ILE A 408 15.25 19.78 -1.56
C ILE A 408 14.65 19.79 -2.99
N PRO A 409 15.06 18.87 -3.87
CA PRO A 409 14.42 18.72 -5.17
C PRO A 409 12.93 18.39 -5.01
N LEU A 410 12.07 19.13 -5.70
CA LEU A 410 10.62 18.92 -5.70
C LEU A 410 10.17 18.52 -7.11
N THR A 411 9.56 17.35 -7.23
CA THR A 411 8.97 16.84 -8.47
C THR A 411 7.46 16.99 -8.48
N HIS A 412 6.88 17.15 -9.67
CA HIS A 412 5.43 17.16 -9.87
C HIS A 412 5.08 16.05 -10.85
N VAL A 413 4.44 14.98 -10.38
CA VAL A 413 4.18 13.81 -11.23
C VAL A 413 2.78 13.25 -11.03
N ARG A 414 2.29 12.51 -12.01
CA ARG A 414 1.13 11.62 -11.90
C ARG A 414 1.59 10.17 -12.04
N LEU A 415 0.83 9.22 -11.49
CA LEU A 415 1.17 7.79 -11.60
C LEU A 415 0.78 7.17 -12.95
N GLY A 416 -0.22 7.73 -13.62
CA GLY A 416 -0.75 7.15 -14.84
C GLY A 416 -1.81 8.03 -15.49
N PRO A 417 -2.40 7.59 -16.60
CA PRO A 417 -3.43 8.35 -17.31
C PRO A 417 -4.77 8.38 -16.59
N VAL A 418 -4.97 7.54 -15.57
CA VAL A 418 -6.25 7.35 -14.89
C VAL A 418 -6.19 7.95 -13.48
N ALA A 419 -7.13 8.85 -13.22
CA ALA A 419 -7.49 9.26 -11.87
C ALA A 419 -7.92 8.01 -11.07
N GLU A 420 -7.31 7.72 -9.93
CA GLU A 420 -7.71 6.58 -9.09
C GLU A 420 -7.98 7.06 -7.67
N PHE A 421 -8.73 6.26 -6.91
CA PHE A 421 -8.91 6.52 -5.48
C PHE A 421 -7.54 6.58 -4.78
N THR A 422 -7.40 7.50 -3.83
CA THR A 422 -6.12 7.73 -3.14
C THR A 422 -5.52 6.46 -2.53
N SER A 423 -6.34 5.55 -1.99
CA SER A 423 -5.85 4.28 -1.46
C SER A 423 -5.17 3.40 -2.51
N LYS A 424 -5.63 3.44 -3.77
CA LYS A 424 -5.00 2.72 -4.88
C LYS A 424 -3.70 3.39 -5.33
N ILE A 425 -3.68 4.73 -5.40
CA ILE A 425 -2.47 5.52 -5.64
C ILE A 425 -1.39 5.13 -4.62
N LEU A 426 -1.75 5.07 -3.34
CA LEU A 426 -0.84 4.66 -2.28
C LEU A 426 -0.38 3.21 -2.39
N SER A 427 -1.26 2.29 -2.81
CA SER A 427 -0.88 0.89 -3.08
C SER A 427 0.16 0.80 -4.19
N ILE A 428 0.00 1.59 -5.26
CA ILE A 428 0.94 1.66 -6.40
C ILE A 428 2.28 2.27 -5.96
N VAL A 429 2.24 3.35 -5.18
CA VAL A 429 3.44 4.00 -4.62
C VAL A 429 4.20 3.03 -3.71
N ALA A 430 3.51 2.35 -2.79
CA ALA A 430 4.07 1.32 -1.93
C ALA A 430 4.71 0.20 -2.76
N PHE A 431 4.02 -0.28 -3.79
CA PHE A 431 4.55 -1.29 -4.71
C PHE A 431 5.85 -0.86 -5.38
N HIS A 432 5.86 0.30 -6.06
CA HIS A 432 7.05 0.77 -6.78
C HIS A 432 8.22 1.09 -5.85
N HIS A 433 7.93 1.50 -4.62
CA HIS A 433 8.95 1.67 -3.59
C HIS A 433 9.53 0.32 -3.15
N ALA A 434 8.70 -0.69 -2.88
CA ALA A 434 9.16 -2.05 -2.61
C ALA A 434 9.92 -2.67 -3.80
N ARG A 435 9.67 -2.24 -5.03
CA ARG A 435 10.48 -2.65 -6.19
C ARG A 435 11.78 -1.87 -6.35
N GLY A 436 12.03 -0.85 -5.52
CA GLY A 436 13.21 0.00 -5.63
C GLY A 436 13.22 0.92 -6.86
N VAL A 437 12.10 1.06 -7.57
CA VAL A 437 12.00 1.87 -8.81
C VAL A 437 11.47 3.28 -8.56
N LEU A 438 10.77 3.53 -7.46
CA LEU A 438 10.14 4.83 -7.16
C LEU A 438 11.18 5.97 -7.04
N GLY A 439 12.19 5.80 -6.19
CA GLY A 439 13.22 6.81 -5.95
C GLY A 439 13.99 7.19 -7.22
N PRO A 440 14.56 6.21 -7.95
CA PRO A 440 15.21 6.45 -9.24
C PRO A 440 14.32 7.16 -10.26
N ALA A 441 13.04 6.77 -10.37
CA ALA A 441 12.10 7.39 -11.31
C ALA A 441 11.84 8.87 -10.97
N LEU A 442 11.74 9.21 -9.68
CA LEU A 442 11.59 10.60 -9.23
C LEU A 442 12.88 11.41 -9.47
N LEU A 443 14.06 10.83 -9.20
CA LEU A 443 15.34 11.50 -9.49
C LEU A 443 15.52 11.78 -10.99
N GLN A 444 15.18 10.82 -11.86
CA GLN A 444 15.21 11.02 -13.31
C GLN A 444 14.31 12.19 -13.74
N ARG A 445 13.17 12.40 -13.06
CA ARG A 445 12.31 13.55 -13.32
C ARG A 445 12.96 14.88 -12.96
N THR A 446 13.65 14.96 -11.83
CA THR A 446 14.36 16.19 -11.44
C THR A 446 15.42 16.63 -12.46
N THR A 447 16.04 15.69 -13.18
CA THR A 447 17.08 16.01 -14.19
C THR A 447 16.50 16.32 -15.57
N THR A 448 15.34 15.76 -15.91
CA THR A 448 14.74 15.88 -17.27
C THR A 448 13.90 17.15 -17.44
N ASP A 449 13.29 17.65 -16.35
CA ASP A 449 12.41 18.83 -16.39
C ASP A 449 13.11 20.12 -16.86
N ALA A 450 14.45 20.15 -16.88
CA ALA A 450 15.23 21.29 -17.36
C ALA A 450 15.27 21.43 -18.90
N SER A 451 14.97 20.40 -19.69
CA SER A 451 15.34 20.39 -21.12
C SER A 451 14.26 20.02 -22.13
N SER A 452 13.08 19.52 -21.73
CA SER A 452 12.12 19.00 -22.72
C SER A 452 10.65 19.23 -22.38
N SER A 453 10.15 20.44 -22.68
CA SER A 453 8.71 20.66 -22.91
C SER A 453 8.28 20.05 -24.26
N SER A 454 8.54 18.76 -24.46
CA SER A 454 8.12 18.07 -25.67
C SER A 454 6.59 18.12 -25.73
N LYS A 455 6.06 18.85 -26.70
CA LYS A 455 4.61 18.96 -26.94
C LYS A 455 4.07 17.55 -27.11
N ARG A 456 3.38 17.04 -26.08
CA ARG A 456 2.69 15.76 -26.15
C ARG A 456 1.76 15.82 -27.35
N LYS A 457 2.07 15.04 -28.39
CA LYS A 457 1.24 14.91 -29.58
C LYS A 457 -0.07 14.29 -29.09
N ARG A 458 -1.08 15.12 -28.83
CA ARG A 458 -2.44 14.68 -28.48
C ARG A 458 -2.84 13.71 -29.59
N ILE A 459 -2.85 12.42 -29.27
CA ILE A 459 -3.22 11.37 -30.23
C ILE A 459 -4.64 11.70 -30.69
N ALA A 460 -4.79 11.95 -31.99
CA ALA A 460 -6.06 12.31 -32.57
C ALA A 460 -7.05 11.16 -32.33
N THR A 461 -8.21 11.52 -31.80
CA THR A 461 -9.36 10.63 -31.55
C THR A 461 -9.94 10.15 -32.87
N SER A 462 -9.50 9.02 -33.41
CA SER A 462 -10.20 8.36 -34.51
C SER A 462 -9.75 6.91 -34.73
N THR A 463 -10.33 5.98 -33.98
CA THR A 463 -10.71 4.60 -34.35
C THR A 463 -11.22 3.91 -33.09
N SER A 464 -12.32 3.15 -33.18
CA SER A 464 -12.90 2.42 -32.05
C SER A 464 -11.95 1.30 -31.64
N SER A 465 -11.08 1.56 -30.65
CA SER A 465 -10.19 0.52 -30.12
C SER A 465 -11.02 -0.58 -29.44
N PRO A 466 -10.59 -1.85 -29.54
CA PRO A 466 -11.33 -2.98 -29.01
C PRO A 466 -11.48 -2.88 -27.49
N THR A 467 -12.61 -3.34 -26.98
CA THR A 467 -12.89 -3.26 -25.56
C THR A 467 -12.03 -4.26 -24.79
N ARG A 468 -11.20 -3.78 -23.86
CA ARG A 468 -10.40 -4.62 -22.96
C ARG A 468 -11.11 -4.71 -21.61
N ALA A 469 -11.32 -5.93 -21.11
CA ALA A 469 -12.02 -6.17 -19.85
C ALA A 469 -11.17 -7.01 -18.90
N VAL A 470 -11.21 -6.69 -17.59
CA VAL A 470 -10.65 -7.53 -16.53
C VAL A 470 -11.79 -8.01 -15.66
N HIS A 471 -11.95 -9.32 -15.58
CA HIS A 471 -12.91 -9.98 -14.68
C HIS A 471 -12.13 -10.65 -13.56
N VAL A 472 -12.36 -10.24 -12.31
CA VAL A 472 -11.71 -10.84 -11.15
C VAL A 472 -12.60 -11.94 -10.58
N PHE A 473 -12.03 -13.13 -10.39
CA PHE A 473 -12.65 -14.24 -9.67
C PHE A 473 -11.95 -14.38 -8.32
N GLY A 474 -12.65 -14.08 -7.24
CA GLY A 474 -12.15 -14.16 -5.87
C GLY A 474 -12.66 -15.41 -5.16
N SER A 475 -11.79 -16.38 -4.89
CA SER A 475 -12.12 -17.57 -4.11
C SER A 475 -12.06 -17.24 -2.62
N VAL A 476 -13.20 -17.35 -1.92
CA VAL A 476 -13.39 -16.94 -0.52
C VAL A 476 -13.40 -18.18 0.38
N PRO A 477 -12.54 -18.28 1.41
CA PRO A 477 -12.40 -19.46 2.26
C PRO A 477 -13.50 -19.50 3.35
N LEU A 478 -14.74 -19.20 2.96
CA LEU A 478 -15.90 -19.12 3.83
C LEU A 478 -17.11 -19.68 3.07
N PRO A 479 -18.11 -20.23 3.77
CA PRO A 479 -19.41 -20.46 3.16
C PRO A 479 -20.14 -19.13 2.93
N LEU A 480 -20.98 -19.04 1.90
CA LEU A 480 -21.73 -17.82 1.57
C LEU A 480 -22.65 -17.36 2.71
N ALA A 481 -23.16 -18.30 3.50
CA ALA A 481 -23.98 -18.01 4.68
C ALA A 481 -23.20 -17.29 5.81
N ALA A 482 -21.87 -17.45 5.88
CA ALA A 482 -21.03 -16.78 6.87
C ALA A 482 -20.70 -15.32 6.51
N LEU A 483 -21.09 -14.86 5.31
CA LEU A 483 -21.03 -13.46 4.96
C LEU A 483 -21.93 -12.66 5.91
N SER A 484 -21.33 -11.76 6.69
CA SER A 484 -22.02 -10.97 7.71
C SER A 484 -21.53 -9.51 7.70
N ALA A 485 -22.43 -8.60 8.08
CA ALA A 485 -22.09 -7.20 8.37
C ALA A 485 -21.87 -6.95 9.87
N ASP A 486 -22.08 -7.98 10.72
CA ASP A 486 -21.83 -7.90 12.15
C ASP A 486 -20.37 -7.56 12.45
N LEU A 487 -20.15 -6.62 13.36
CA LEU A 487 -18.82 -6.15 13.75
C LEU A 487 -18.02 -7.26 14.44
N ASP A 488 -18.67 -8.05 15.29
CA ASP A 488 -18.01 -9.10 16.07
C ASP A 488 -17.65 -10.33 15.21
N ALA A 489 -18.31 -10.49 14.07
CA ALA A 489 -18.01 -11.55 13.09
C ALA A 489 -16.86 -11.17 12.13
N ARG A 490 -16.28 -9.97 12.25
CA ARG A 490 -15.22 -9.51 11.34
C ARG A 490 -13.94 -10.30 11.54
N GLN A 491 -13.66 -11.14 10.55
CA GLN A 491 -12.44 -11.91 10.44
C GLN A 491 -11.64 -11.53 9.20
N SER A 492 -10.43 -12.08 9.12
CA SER A 492 -9.44 -11.87 8.06
C SER A 492 -10.03 -11.97 6.65
N ALA A 493 -10.72 -13.07 6.35
CA ALA A 493 -11.36 -13.28 5.06
C ALA A 493 -12.40 -12.20 4.71
N LEU A 494 -13.27 -11.77 5.65
CA LEU A 494 -14.27 -10.73 5.39
C LEU A 494 -13.63 -9.36 5.13
N TRP A 495 -12.59 -9.02 5.90
CA TRP A 495 -11.82 -7.80 5.65
C TRP A 495 -11.20 -7.83 4.24
N ARG A 496 -10.55 -8.93 3.85
CA ARG A 496 -9.98 -9.07 2.50
C ARG A 496 -11.04 -9.03 1.39
N VAL A 497 -12.22 -9.60 1.60
CA VAL A 497 -13.35 -9.48 0.66
C VAL A 497 -13.70 -8.00 0.43
N VAL A 498 -13.82 -7.21 1.50
CA VAL A 498 -14.06 -5.76 1.38
C VAL A 498 -12.95 -5.08 0.57
N ARG A 499 -11.69 -5.42 0.86
CA ARG A 499 -10.52 -4.87 0.13
C ARG A 499 -10.55 -5.22 -1.36
N VAL A 500 -10.83 -6.47 -1.71
CA VAL A 500 -10.94 -6.96 -3.10
C VAL A 500 -12.10 -6.28 -3.84
N VAL A 501 -13.25 -6.12 -3.18
CA VAL A 501 -14.42 -5.40 -3.72
C VAL A 501 -14.06 -3.97 -4.06
N VAL A 502 -13.41 -3.25 -3.14
CA VAL A 502 -12.96 -1.87 -3.38
C VAL A 502 -11.92 -1.80 -4.49
N ALA A 503 -10.87 -2.63 -4.44
CA ALA A 503 -9.82 -2.64 -5.44
C ALA A 503 -10.37 -2.92 -6.84
N THR A 504 -11.36 -3.81 -6.95
CA THR A 504 -11.92 -4.21 -8.24
C THR A 504 -12.92 -3.19 -8.78
N LEU A 505 -13.95 -2.85 -7.99
CA LEU A 505 -15.16 -2.17 -8.50
C LEU A 505 -15.12 -0.65 -8.35
N TYR A 506 -14.41 -0.11 -7.36
CA TYR A 506 -14.31 1.34 -7.16
C TYR A 506 -13.28 1.92 -8.11
N ARG A 507 -13.74 2.49 -9.23
CA ARG A 507 -12.91 3.20 -10.21
C ARG A 507 -13.37 4.64 -10.38
N SER A 508 -12.45 5.54 -10.73
CA SER A 508 -12.82 6.91 -11.09
C SER A 508 -13.66 6.95 -12.36
N HIS A 509 -14.69 7.80 -12.36
CA HIS A 509 -15.53 8.04 -13.52
C HIS A 509 -14.79 8.72 -14.69
N VAL A 510 -13.59 9.28 -14.44
CA VAL A 510 -12.82 10.06 -15.43
C VAL A 510 -12.34 9.21 -16.62
N MET A 511 -12.40 7.87 -16.54
CA MET A 511 -12.09 6.98 -17.67
C MET A 511 -13.11 7.05 -18.84
N ARG A 512 -14.28 7.67 -18.66
CA ARG A 512 -15.41 7.54 -19.60
C ARG A 512 -15.31 8.33 -20.92
N ALA A 513 -14.37 9.26 -21.09
CA ALA A 513 -14.34 10.11 -22.29
C ALA A 513 -13.45 9.61 -23.45
N GLY A 514 -12.73 8.50 -23.29
CA GLY A 514 -11.85 8.01 -24.37
C GLY A 514 -11.10 6.70 -24.15
N SER A 515 -11.35 5.98 -23.05
CA SER A 515 -10.72 4.68 -22.84
C SER A 515 -11.63 3.55 -23.32
N SER A 516 -11.06 2.59 -24.05
CA SER A 516 -11.72 1.36 -24.49
C SER A 516 -11.77 0.29 -23.40
N LEU A 517 -11.79 0.67 -22.12
CA LEU A 517 -11.86 -0.29 -21.02
C LEU A 517 -13.33 -0.58 -20.68
N ALA A 518 -13.68 -1.87 -20.66
CA ALA A 518 -14.96 -2.28 -20.10
C ALA A 518 -14.99 -1.97 -18.59
N PRO A 519 -16.18 -1.77 -18.01
CA PRO A 519 -16.35 -1.76 -16.56
C PRO A 519 -15.76 -3.02 -15.92
N PRO A 520 -15.11 -2.91 -14.76
CA PRO A 520 -14.65 -4.07 -14.01
C PRO A 520 -15.85 -4.91 -13.53
N SER A 521 -15.63 -6.22 -13.51
CA SER A 521 -16.53 -7.20 -12.91
C SER A 521 -15.77 -8.02 -11.85
N LEU A 522 -16.48 -8.42 -10.81
CA LEU A 522 -15.98 -9.26 -9.73
C LEU A 522 -16.97 -10.40 -9.50
N THR A 523 -16.48 -11.63 -9.44
CA THR A 523 -17.24 -12.78 -8.96
C THR A 523 -16.57 -13.34 -7.72
N LEU A 524 -17.29 -13.43 -6.61
CA LEU A 524 -16.83 -14.09 -5.39
C LEU A 524 -17.38 -15.52 -5.35
N LEU A 525 -16.50 -16.51 -5.21
CA LEU A 525 -16.84 -17.93 -5.10
C LEU A 525 -16.51 -18.42 -3.70
N PHE A 526 -17.51 -18.87 -2.97
CA PHE A 526 -17.42 -19.32 -1.59
C PHE A 526 -17.12 -20.83 -1.53
N ASP A 527 -16.67 -21.33 -0.39
CA ASP A 527 -16.27 -22.75 -0.22
C ASP A 527 -17.45 -23.73 -0.29
N ASP A 528 -18.67 -23.25 -0.05
CA ASP A 528 -19.91 -24.01 -0.21
C ASP A 528 -20.46 -23.99 -1.64
N GLY A 529 -19.68 -23.46 -2.60
CA GLY A 529 -20.08 -23.30 -4.00
C GLY A 529 -21.03 -22.12 -4.23
N GLY A 530 -21.32 -21.32 -3.19
CA GLY A 530 -22.09 -20.10 -3.33
C GLY A 530 -21.36 -19.06 -4.18
N VAL A 531 -22.11 -18.29 -4.98
CA VAL A 531 -21.54 -17.31 -5.92
C VAL A 531 -22.20 -15.95 -5.77
N LEU A 532 -21.39 -14.89 -5.72
CA LEU A 532 -21.85 -13.50 -5.83
C LEU A 532 -21.17 -12.81 -7.02
N GLU A 533 -21.96 -12.48 -8.04
CA GLU A 533 -21.52 -11.65 -9.16
C GLU A 533 -21.82 -10.18 -8.86
N LEU A 534 -20.78 -9.36 -8.96
CA LEU A 534 -20.80 -7.94 -8.60
C LEU A 534 -20.27 -7.14 -9.77
N THR A 535 -21.01 -6.11 -10.17
CA THR A 535 -20.56 -5.13 -11.17
C THR A 535 -20.43 -3.76 -10.54
N GLN A 536 -19.62 -2.90 -11.15
CA GLN A 536 -19.53 -1.51 -10.71
C GLN A 536 -20.90 -0.82 -10.72
N GLU A 537 -21.71 -1.06 -11.75
CA GLU A 537 -23.01 -0.42 -11.92
C GLU A 537 -24.03 -0.83 -10.84
N THR A 538 -23.99 -2.09 -10.40
CA THR A 538 -24.93 -2.60 -9.39
C THR A 538 -24.52 -2.22 -7.98
N LEU A 539 -23.30 -2.59 -7.55
CA LEU A 539 -22.86 -2.38 -6.18
C LEU A 539 -22.46 -0.93 -5.93
N VAL A 540 -21.57 -0.37 -6.76
CA VAL A 540 -21.08 1.01 -6.57
C VAL A 540 -22.18 2.01 -6.90
N GLY A 541 -23.00 1.73 -7.93
CA GLY A 541 -24.17 2.55 -8.26
C GLY A 541 -25.16 2.65 -7.09
N SER A 542 -25.56 1.52 -6.50
CA SER A 542 -26.50 1.54 -5.37
C SER A 542 -25.94 2.21 -4.11
N LEU A 543 -24.65 2.04 -3.81
CA LEU A 543 -23.99 2.74 -2.69
C LEU A 543 -23.87 4.25 -2.98
N ALA A 544 -23.57 4.65 -4.22
CA ALA A 544 -23.52 6.05 -4.61
C ALA A 544 -24.91 6.72 -4.51
N GLU A 545 -25.98 6.04 -4.92
CA GLU A 545 -27.37 6.47 -4.76
C GLU A 545 -27.74 6.65 -3.28
N ALA A 546 -27.17 5.84 -2.39
CA ALA A 546 -27.29 6.00 -0.93
C ALA A 546 -26.37 7.10 -0.35
N HIS A 547 -25.75 7.93 -1.20
CA HIS A 547 -24.76 8.97 -0.84
C HIS A 547 -23.50 8.42 -0.14
N GLN A 548 -23.14 7.16 -0.40
CA GLN A 548 -21.97 6.47 0.16
C GLN A 548 -20.86 6.35 -0.90
N ALA A 549 -20.33 7.50 -1.34
CA ALA A 549 -19.30 7.54 -2.38
C ALA A 549 -17.96 6.88 -1.98
N ALA A 550 -17.70 6.79 -0.67
CA ALA A 550 -16.52 6.16 -0.10
C ALA A 550 -16.96 5.31 1.10
N PRO A 551 -17.69 4.22 0.87
CA PRO A 551 -18.44 3.52 1.92
C PRO A 551 -17.52 2.93 2.99
N THR A 552 -18.05 2.74 4.19
CA THR A 552 -17.35 2.06 5.29
C THR A 552 -17.22 0.55 5.03
N GLU A 553 -16.41 -0.15 5.83
CA GLU A 553 -16.37 -1.62 5.79
C GLU A 553 -17.76 -2.23 6.05
N PHE A 554 -18.48 -1.69 7.04
CA PHE A 554 -19.85 -2.12 7.38
C PHE A 554 -20.80 -1.95 6.20
N GLN A 555 -20.75 -0.80 5.52
CA GLN A 555 -21.64 -0.48 4.41
C GLN A 555 -21.42 -1.43 3.23
N ILE A 556 -20.16 -1.76 2.93
CA ILE A 556 -19.82 -2.74 1.89
C ILE A 556 -20.35 -4.12 2.27
N LEU A 557 -20.03 -4.63 3.47
CA LEU A 557 -20.50 -5.94 3.92
C LEU A 557 -22.03 -6.04 3.93
N ARG A 558 -22.72 -4.98 4.39
CA ARG A 558 -24.18 -4.92 4.38
C ARG A 558 -24.75 -4.96 2.96
N ALA A 559 -24.11 -4.28 2.01
CA ALA A 559 -24.51 -4.35 0.61
C ALA A 559 -24.28 -5.74 0.02
N LEU A 560 -23.18 -6.41 0.35
CA LEU A 560 -22.92 -7.78 -0.08
C LEU A 560 -23.95 -8.78 0.49
N VAL A 561 -24.28 -8.66 1.78
CA VAL A 561 -25.35 -9.45 2.43
C VAL A 561 -26.69 -9.23 1.74
N LYS A 562 -27.04 -7.98 1.45
CA LYS A 562 -28.26 -7.65 0.71
C LYS A 562 -28.27 -8.28 -0.69
N THR A 563 -27.14 -8.24 -1.41
CA THR A 563 -27.01 -8.87 -2.72
C THR A 563 -27.17 -10.39 -2.63
N ARG A 564 -26.58 -11.04 -1.62
CA ARG A 564 -26.77 -12.46 -1.34
C ARG A 564 -28.26 -12.79 -1.15
N ASP A 565 -28.94 -12.04 -0.29
CA ASP A 565 -30.33 -12.31 0.07
C ASP A 565 -31.32 -12.04 -1.09
N ALA A 566 -30.97 -11.09 -1.97
CA ALA A 566 -31.77 -10.78 -3.17
C ALA A 566 -31.50 -11.74 -4.35
N SER A 567 -30.32 -12.35 -4.40
CA SER A 567 -29.98 -13.27 -5.49
C SER A 567 -30.59 -14.64 -5.22
N ALA A 568 -31.19 -15.26 -6.23
CA ALA A 568 -31.50 -16.67 -6.14
C ALA A 568 -30.16 -17.42 -6.04
N VAL A 569 -29.80 -17.82 -4.81
CA VAL A 569 -28.52 -18.45 -4.51
C VAL A 569 -28.37 -19.68 -5.40
N LYS A 570 -27.49 -19.58 -6.39
CA LYS A 570 -27.07 -20.72 -7.19
C LYS A 570 -26.03 -21.47 -6.38
N ASN A 571 -26.48 -22.44 -5.60
CA ASN A 571 -25.57 -23.40 -4.98
C ASN A 571 -25.18 -24.41 -6.04
N TRP A 572 -24.02 -24.20 -6.63
CA TRP A 572 -23.45 -25.21 -7.50
C TRP A 572 -22.73 -26.24 -6.64
N LYS A 573 -23.14 -27.49 -6.81
CA LYS A 573 -22.30 -28.59 -6.41
C LYS A 573 -21.28 -28.75 -7.55
N ASP A 574 -20.00 -28.83 -7.18
CA ASP A 574 -18.93 -29.33 -8.06
C ASP A 574 -18.42 -28.37 -9.16
N ASP A 575 -17.46 -28.88 -9.95
CA ASP A 575 -16.70 -28.20 -11.02
C ASP A 575 -17.57 -27.57 -12.13
N GLU A 576 -18.82 -27.99 -12.26
CA GLU A 576 -19.75 -27.50 -13.30
C GLU A 576 -20.05 -26.01 -13.15
N GLY A 577 -20.13 -25.52 -11.91
CA GLY A 577 -20.37 -24.12 -11.62
C GLY A 577 -19.22 -23.21 -12.06
N ALA A 578 -17.99 -23.60 -11.70
CA ALA A 578 -16.79 -22.91 -12.14
C ALA A 578 -16.66 -22.92 -13.68
N ALA A 579 -17.01 -24.04 -14.33
CA ALA A 579 -17.05 -24.12 -15.78
C ALA A 579 -18.05 -23.14 -16.40
N TRP A 580 -19.26 -23.05 -15.87
CA TRP A 580 -20.25 -22.09 -16.37
C TRP A 580 -19.76 -20.63 -16.25
N LEU A 581 -19.17 -20.25 -15.11
CA LEU A 581 -18.64 -18.90 -14.89
C LEU A 581 -17.53 -18.53 -15.88
N VAL A 582 -16.56 -19.42 -16.02
CA VAL A 582 -15.43 -19.21 -16.92
C VAL A 582 -15.93 -19.13 -18.37
N ALA A 583 -16.94 -19.93 -18.74
CA ALA A 583 -17.55 -19.88 -20.06
C ALA A 583 -18.31 -18.57 -20.29
N ALA A 584 -19.06 -18.09 -19.28
CA ALA A 584 -19.82 -16.84 -19.35
C ALA A 584 -18.92 -15.61 -19.51
N ALA A 585 -17.76 -15.59 -18.84
CA ALA A 585 -16.78 -14.51 -19.00
C ALA A 585 -16.01 -14.59 -20.34
N ALA A 586 -15.99 -15.77 -20.97
CA ALA A 586 -15.29 -16.08 -22.22
C ALA A 586 -13.86 -15.47 -22.31
N PRO A 587 -12.99 -15.69 -21.31
CA PRO A 587 -11.70 -15.03 -21.26
C PRO A 587 -10.74 -15.62 -22.30
N PHE A 588 -9.88 -14.79 -22.90
CA PHE A 588 -8.88 -15.28 -23.85
C PHE A 588 -7.70 -16.00 -23.14
N ALA A 589 -7.50 -15.66 -21.87
CA ALA A 589 -6.51 -16.22 -20.96
C ALA A 589 -6.97 -15.98 -19.51
N ALA A 590 -6.44 -16.78 -18.59
CA ALA A 590 -6.59 -16.58 -17.16
C ALA A 590 -5.21 -16.31 -16.53
N LEU A 591 -5.14 -15.36 -15.61
CA LEU A 591 -3.98 -15.12 -14.75
C LEU A 591 -4.27 -15.75 -13.39
N ASP A 592 -3.54 -16.81 -13.04
CA ASP A 592 -3.64 -17.47 -11.74
C ASP A 592 -2.68 -16.78 -10.76
N VAL A 593 -3.25 -15.96 -9.86
CA VAL A 593 -2.49 -15.21 -8.86
C VAL A 593 -2.32 -16.08 -7.63
N THR A 594 -1.10 -16.59 -7.44
CA THR A 594 -0.74 -17.45 -6.30
C THR A 594 0.05 -16.66 -5.26
N HIS A 595 -0.18 -16.97 -3.98
CA HIS A 595 0.60 -16.44 -2.86
C HIS A 595 1.99 -17.09 -2.72
N GLU A 596 2.22 -18.18 -3.45
CA GLU A 596 3.50 -18.89 -3.45
C GLU A 596 4.63 -18.04 -4.05
N THR A 597 5.85 -18.25 -3.53
CA THR A 597 7.06 -17.55 -3.97
C THR A 597 7.38 -17.94 -5.41
N GLY A 598 6.89 -17.15 -6.36
CA GLY A 598 7.31 -17.19 -7.76
C GLY A 598 8.40 -16.16 -8.04
N ASP A 599 9.17 -16.37 -9.11
CA ASP A 599 10.34 -15.58 -9.51
C ASP A 599 10.07 -14.08 -9.86
N GLY A 600 8.94 -13.48 -9.49
CA GLY A 600 8.63 -12.07 -9.81
C GLY A 600 8.58 -11.76 -11.32
N ALA A 601 8.65 -12.79 -12.17
CA ALA A 601 8.93 -12.68 -13.59
C ALA A 601 7.88 -11.86 -14.37
N LEU A 602 6.62 -11.86 -13.93
CA LEU A 602 5.57 -11.01 -14.52
C LEU A 602 5.95 -9.52 -14.38
N VAL A 603 6.25 -9.11 -13.15
CA VAL A 603 6.48 -7.70 -12.81
C VAL A 603 7.71 -7.20 -13.55
N ASP A 604 8.80 -7.97 -13.51
CA ASP A 604 10.05 -7.61 -14.17
C ASP A 604 9.89 -7.50 -15.68
N ALA A 605 9.18 -8.45 -16.29
CA ALA A 605 8.87 -8.38 -17.71
C ALA A 605 8.03 -7.15 -18.05
N ILE A 606 6.99 -6.83 -17.27
CA ILE A 606 6.14 -5.64 -17.52
C ILE A 606 6.93 -4.33 -17.41
N HIS A 607 7.86 -4.22 -16.46
CA HIS A 607 8.72 -3.03 -16.31
C HIS A 607 9.71 -2.89 -17.47
N ALA A 608 10.23 -4.01 -17.98
CA ALA A 608 11.16 -4.04 -19.10
C ALA A 608 10.48 -3.88 -20.48
N MET A 609 9.19 -4.18 -20.59
CA MET A 609 8.46 -4.05 -21.85
C MET A 609 8.38 -2.59 -22.30
N PRO A 610 8.30 -2.30 -23.61
CA PRO A 610 7.81 -1.02 -24.10
C PRO A 610 6.28 -0.91 -23.89
N GLU A 611 5.73 0.29 -24.07
CA GLU A 611 4.28 0.44 -24.19
C GLU A 611 3.81 -0.30 -25.46
N GLU A 612 2.64 -0.96 -25.40
CA GLU A 612 2.09 -1.65 -26.57
C GLU A 612 1.71 -0.64 -27.66
N ASP A 613 2.14 -0.90 -28.90
CA ASP A 613 1.54 -0.27 -30.07
C ASP A 613 0.09 -0.74 -30.22
N ASP A 614 -0.81 0.20 -30.52
CA ASP A 614 -2.25 0.00 -30.68
C ASP A 614 -2.62 -1.08 -31.70
N ASP A 615 -1.71 -1.38 -32.64
CA ASP A 615 -1.94 -2.21 -33.82
C ASP A 615 -2.06 -3.73 -33.52
N ILE A 616 -1.71 -4.19 -32.31
CA ILE A 616 -1.82 -5.62 -31.94
C ILE A 616 -3.27 -6.01 -31.56
N ALA A 617 -4.20 -5.05 -31.55
CA ALA A 617 -5.51 -5.17 -30.93
C ALA A 617 -6.63 -5.48 -31.94
N GLU A 618 -6.71 -6.71 -32.45
CA GLU A 618 -7.75 -7.05 -33.43
C GLU A 618 -9.07 -7.58 -32.83
N HIS A 619 -9.16 -7.83 -31.51
CA HIS A 619 -10.39 -8.37 -30.89
C HIS A 619 -10.59 -7.86 -29.46
N SER A 620 -11.85 -7.64 -29.04
CA SER A 620 -12.20 -7.43 -27.63
C SER A 620 -11.74 -8.64 -26.81
N ARG A 621 -11.07 -8.39 -25.69
CA ARG A 621 -10.41 -9.42 -24.88
C ARG A 621 -10.77 -9.25 -23.41
N THR A 622 -11.39 -10.27 -22.83
CA THR A 622 -11.56 -10.41 -21.38
C THR A 622 -10.39 -11.20 -20.80
N LEU A 623 -9.69 -10.64 -19.83
CA LEU A 623 -8.71 -11.36 -19.01
C LEU A 623 -9.39 -11.78 -17.71
N ALA A 624 -9.40 -13.08 -17.41
CA ALA A 624 -9.80 -13.58 -16.11
C ALA A 624 -8.61 -13.49 -15.14
N VAL A 625 -8.83 -12.95 -13.95
CA VAL A 625 -7.82 -12.90 -12.88
C VAL A 625 -8.36 -13.76 -11.74
N LEU A 626 -7.70 -14.89 -11.49
CA LEU A 626 -8.08 -15.82 -10.43
C LEU A 626 -7.26 -15.45 -9.19
N VAL A 627 -7.95 -15.06 -8.11
CA VAL A 627 -7.33 -14.67 -6.84
C VAL A 627 -7.92 -15.51 -5.73
N SER A 628 -7.06 -16.14 -4.96
CA SER A 628 -7.46 -16.81 -3.73
C SER A 628 -7.34 -15.83 -2.55
N ILE A 629 -8.43 -15.66 -1.81
CA ILE A 629 -8.44 -14.83 -0.60
C ILE A 629 -7.87 -15.67 0.54
N GLU A 630 -6.82 -15.16 1.19
CA GLU A 630 -6.10 -15.78 2.32
C GLU A 630 -5.31 -17.05 2.00
N SER A 631 -5.96 -18.08 1.44
CA SER A 631 -5.34 -19.38 1.15
C SER A 631 -6.07 -20.09 0.02
N THR A 632 -5.34 -20.90 -0.76
CA THR A 632 -5.92 -21.68 -1.86
C THR A 632 -7.08 -22.53 -1.35
N THR A 633 -8.23 -22.43 -2.02
CA THR A 633 -9.45 -23.17 -1.67
C THR A 633 -9.84 -24.13 -2.77
N ALA A 634 -10.74 -25.08 -2.47
CA ALA A 634 -11.29 -25.99 -3.48
C ALA A 634 -11.96 -25.22 -4.63
N SER A 635 -12.63 -24.09 -4.34
CA SER A 635 -13.24 -23.22 -5.35
C SER A 635 -12.20 -22.60 -6.30
N HIS A 636 -10.99 -22.32 -5.81
CA HIS A 636 -9.89 -21.83 -6.65
C HIS A 636 -9.38 -22.91 -7.60
N ASP A 637 -9.20 -24.13 -7.10
CA ASP A 637 -8.79 -25.27 -7.92
C ASP A 637 -9.85 -25.64 -8.96
N ALA A 638 -11.13 -25.54 -8.60
CA ALA A 638 -12.25 -25.72 -9.53
C ALA A 638 -12.23 -24.69 -10.67
N LEU A 639 -11.92 -23.42 -10.39
CA LEU A 639 -11.74 -22.39 -11.43
C LEU A 639 -10.59 -22.73 -12.38
N LYS A 640 -9.46 -23.23 -11.85
CA LYS A 640 -8.32 -23.67 -12.67
C LYS A 640 -8.68 -24.88 -13.55
N ALA A 641 -9.38 -25.86 -12.97
CA ALA A 641 -9.90 -27.02 -13.70
C ALA A 641 -10.87 -26.59 -14.81
N ALA A 642 -11.78 -25.65 -14.53
CA ALA A 642 -12.70 -25.07 -15.49
C ALA A 642 -11.98 -24.38 -16.67
N CYS A 643 -10.95 -23.56 -16.39
CA CYS A 643 -10.12 -22.99 -17.44
C CYS A 643 -9.45 -24.07 -18.30
N ALA A 644 -8.89 -25.11 -17.67
CA ALA A 644 -8.25 -26.22 -18.37
C ALA A 644 -9.24 -26.99 -19.27
N ALA A 645 -10.44 -27.29 -18.78
CA ALA A 645 -11.51 -27.97 -19.51
C ALA A 645 -11.94 -27.18 -20.76
N GLN A 646 -11.99 -25.85 -20.66
CA GLN A 646 -12.31 -24.95 -21.76
C GLN A 646 -11.12 -24.57 -22.64
N LYS A 647 -9.95 -25.17 -22.38
CA LYS A 647 -8.68 -24.88 -23.09
C LYS A 647 -8.27 -23.41 -23.00
N ILE A 648 -8.69 -22.71 -21.96
CA ILE A 648 -8.26 -21.35 -21.66
C ILE A 648 -6.85 -21.43 -21.07
N PRO A 649 -5.86 -20.76 -21.66
CA PRO A 649 -4.50 -20.73 -21.13
C PRO A 649 -4.48 -20.08 -19.75
N VAL A 650 -4.01 -20.81 -18.75
CA VAL A 650 -3.75 -20.29 -17.41
C VAL A 650 -2.27 -19.90 -17.32
N VAL A 651 -2.02 -18.63 -17.01
CA VAL A 651 -0.68 -18.07 -16.79
C VAL A 651 -0.48 -17.94 -15.28
N PRO A 652 0.37 -18.77 -14.65
CA PRO A 652 0.68 -18.61 -13.24
C PRO A 652 1.46 -17.33 -13.02
N SER A 653 1.14 -16.61 -11.95
CA SER A 653 1.78 -15.35 -11.62
C SER A 653 1.84 -15.07 -10.13
N CYS A 654 2.99 -14.53 -9.72
CA CYS A 654 3.19 -13.94 -8.41
C CYS A 654 3.59 -12.48 -8.62
N ILE A 655 2.74 -11.55 -8.19
CA ILE A 655 3.04 -10.10 -8.20
C ILE A 655 3.64 -9.69 -6.85
N LEU A 656 3.13 -10.29 -5.78
CA LEU A 656 3.45 -9.98 -4.40
C LEU A 656 3.62 -11.27 -3.61
N SER A 657 4.63 -11.30 -2.75
CA SER A 657 4.80 -12.35 -1.76
C SER A 657 3.90 -12.09 -0.56
N ALA A 658 3.15 -13.11 -0.13
CA ALA A 658 2.28 -13.03 1.03
C ALA A 658 3.04 -12.94 2.37
N ALA A 659 4.33 -13.27 2.39
CA ALA A 659 5.10 -13.35 3.64
C ALA A 659 5.21 -12.01 4.40
N THR A 660 5.10 -10.88 3.69
CA THR A 660 5.37 -9.54 4.25
C THR A 660 4.23 -8.55 4.03
N THR A 661 3.13 -8.99 3.43
CA THR A 661 2.06 -8.11 2.95
C THR A 661 0.73 -8.65 3.48
N VAL A 662 -0.08 -7.81 4.11
CA VAL A 662 -1.40 -8.24 4.64
C VAL A 662 -2.50 -8.00 3.60
N ASP A 663 -2.37 -6.95 2.79
CA ASP A 663 -3.33 -6.51 1.75
C ASP A 663 -2.98 -7.06 0.34
N VAL A 664 -2.47 -8.29 0.25
CA VAL A 664 -1.86 -8.86 -0.97
C VAL A 664 -2.83 -8.86 -2.15
N GLU A 665 -4.03 -9.38 -1.94
CA GLU A 665 -5.01 -9.61 -2.99
C GLU A 665 -5.45 -8.28 -3.62
N ALA A 666 -5.80 -7.31 -2.77
CA ALA A 666 -6.25 -6.00 -3.21
C ALA A 666 -5.10 -5.19 -3.84
N ALA A 667 -3.88 -5.27 -3.29
CA ALA A 667 -2.71 -4.65 -3.87
C ALA A 667 -2.36 -5.26 -5.24
N THR A 668 -2.43 -6.59 -5.39
CA THR A 668 -2.22 -7.27 -6.67
C THR A 668 -3.28 -6.87 -7.70
N ILE A 669 -4.56 -6.85 -7.34
CA ILE A 669 -5.63 -6.37 -8.24
C ILE A 669 -5.36 -4.92 -8.66
N THR A 670 -4.99 -4.06 -7.71
CA THR A 670 -4.67 -2.66 -7.98
C THR A 670 -3.49 -2.53 -8.95
N MET A 671 -2.44 -3.34 -8.79
CA MET A 671 -1.28 -3.33 -9.69
C MET A 671 -1.62 -3.88 -11.08
N LEU A 672 -2.44 -4.92 -11.17
CA LEU A 672 -2.92 -5.43 -12.46
C LEU A 672 -3.72 -4.36 -13.20
N GLN A 673 -4.63 -3.66 -12.51
CA GLN A 673 -5.35 -2.53 -13.07
C GLN A 673 -4.39 -1.43 -13.53
N HIS A 674 -3.40 -1.09 -12.71
CA HIS A 674 -2.37 -0.13 -13.08
C HIS A 674 -1.65 -0.55 -14.38
N PHE A 675 -1.25 -1.81 -14.52
CA PHE A 675 -0.62 -2.33 -15.75
C PHE A 675 -1.56 -2.36 -16.96
N VAL A 676 -2.88 -2.48 -16.75
CA VAL A 676 -3.87 -2.30 -17.82
C VAL A 676 -3.92 -0.84 -18.27
N TYR A 677 -3.94 0.10 -17.34
CA TYR A 677 -3.95 1.54 -17.65
C TYR A 677 -2.66 1.98 -18.35
N GLN A 678 -1.56 1.33 -18.02
CA GLN A 678 -0.26 1.50 -18.67
C GLN A 678 -0.12 0.71 -19.98
N ARG A 679 -1.18 0.03 -20.43
CA ARG A 679 -1.24 -0.73 -21.69
C ARG A 679 -0.13 -1.76 -21.84
N ARG A 680 0.20 -2.47 -20.76
CA ARG A 680 1.28 -3.46 -20.72
C ARG A 680 0.82 -4.87 -20.38
N LEU A 681 -0.28 -5.00 -19.62
CA LEU A 681 -0.71 -6.30 -19.11
C LEU A 681 -1.16 -7.25 -20.23
N PHE A 682 -1.99 -6.78 -21.16
CA PHE A 682 -2.62 -7.65 -22.16
C PHE A 682 -1.62 -8.21 -23.18
N GLY A 683 -0.69 -7.39 -23.62
CA GLY A 683 0.39 -7.73 -24.52
C GLY A 683 1.38 -8.67 -23.86
N TYR A 684 1.71 -8.44 -22.57
CA TYR A 684 2.49 -9.42 -21.80
C TYR A 684 1.79 -10.78 -21.79
N VAL A 685 0.54 -10.84 -21.34
CA VAL A 685 -0.19 -12.12 -21.23
C VAL A 685 -0.32 -12.80 -22.60
N ALA A 686 -0.65 -12.05 -23.65
CA ALA A 686 -0.71 -12.58 -25.00
C ALA A 686 0.65 -13.16 -25.47
N SER A 687 1.76 -12.49 -25.15
CA SER A 687 3.11 -12.95 -25.50
C SER A 687 3.44 -14.28 -24.81
N VAL A 688 3.12 -14.43 -23.52
CA VAL A 688 3.34 -15.67 -22.74
C VAL A 688 2.48 -16.81 -23.26
N VAL A 689 1.21 -16.53 -23.56
CA VAL A 689 0.29 -17.51 -24.15
C VAL A 689 0.78 -17.98 -25.51
N ASN A 690 1.24 -17.07 -26.36
CA ASN A 690 1.76 -17.39 -27.68
C ASN A 690 3.08 -18.17 -27.61
N ALA A 691 3.99 -17.80 -26.70
CA ALA A 691 5.22 -18.54 -26.43
C ALA A 691 4.91 -19.98 -25.98
N SER A 692 3.96 -20.15 -25.06
CA SER A 692 3.51 -21.46 -24.59
C SER A 692 2.93 -22.32 -25.71
N LYS A 693 2.12 -21.73 -26.61
CA LYS A 693 1.60 -22.41 -27.81
C LYS A 693 2.73 -22.84 -28.76
N LYS A 694 3.73 -21.99 -28.97
CA LYS A 694 4.91 -22.28 -29.80
C LYS A 694 5.71 -23.46 -29.21
N THR A 695 6.04 -23.42 -27.92
CA THR A 695 6.76 -24.49 -27.23
C THR A 695 6.03 -25.83 -27.32
N ARG A 696 4.69 -25.85 -27.16
CA ARG A 696 3.87 -27.07 -27.34
C ARG A 696 3.90 -27.58 -28.78
N LYS A 697 3.83 -26.69 -29.77
CA LYS A 697 3.91 -27.04 -31.20
C LYS A 697 5.27 -27.65 -31.54
N ASP A 698 6.34 -27.06 -31.03
CA ASP A 698 7.71 -27.52 -31.26
C ASP A 698 7.98 -28.86 -30.56
N ALA A 699 7.49 -29.05 -29.33
CA ALA A 699 7.53 -30.34 -28.64
C ALA A 699 6.76 -31.44 -29.39
N LYS A 700 5.59 -31.13 -29.96
CA LYS A 700 4.81 -32.07 -30.78
C LYS A 700 5.55 -32.44 -32.08
N ARG A 701 6.22 -31.47 -32.71
CA ARG A 701 7.07 -31.69 -33.90
C ARG A 701 8.28 -32.57 -33.57
N ALA A 702 8.96 -32.31 -32.46
CA ALA A 702 10.09 -33.12 -31.98
C ALA A 702 9.66 -34.57 -31.70
N LYS A 703 8.53 -34.79 -31.01
CA LYS A 703 7.98 -36.14 -30.77
C LYS A 703 7.62 -36.87 -32.07
N LYS A 704 7.06 -36.16 -33.06
CA LYS A 704 6.76 -36.75 -34.38
C LYS A 704 8.03 -37.10 -35.16
N ALA A 705 9.06 -36.25 -35.10
CA ALA A 705 10.36 -36.51 -35.72
C ALA A 705 11.05 -37.72 -35.08
N ALA A 706 11.06 -37.81 -33.75
CA ALA A 706 11.62 -38.95 -33.02
C ALA A 706 10.89 -40.27 -33.33
N LYS A 707 9.54 -40.26 -33.43
CA LYS A 707 8.77 -41.44 -33.82
C LYS A 707 9.06 -41.88 -35.26
N LYS A 708 9.26 -40.92 -36.18
CA LYS A 708 9.62 -41.21 -37.56
C LYS A 708 11.03 -41.81 -37.66
N ALA A 709 12.00 -41.25 -36.93
CA ALA A 709 13.38 -41.75 -36.88
C ALA A 709 13.46 -43.18 -36.33
N LYS A 710 12.64 -43.52 -35.33
CA LYS A 710 12.57 -44.89 -34.80
C LYS A 710 12.02 -45.89 -35.82
N HIS A 711 10.97 -45.54 -36.56
CA HIS A 711 10.38 -46.44 -37.54
C HIS A 711 11.32 -46.72 -38.73
N THR A 712 12.13 -45.73 -39.14
CA THR A 712 13.14 -45.94 -40.19
C THR A 712 14.31 -46.83 -39.77
N HIS A 713 14.51 -47.07 -38.46
CA HIS A 713 15.56 -47.98 -37.97
C HIS A 713 15.06 -49.42 -37.81
N ASP A 714 13.74 -49.65 -37.74
CA ASP A 714 13.17 -51.00 -37.63
C ASP A 714 12.94 -51.65 -39.02
N ASP A 715 13.07 -50.89 -40.11
CA ASP A 715 12.93 -51.36 -41.50
C ASP A 715 14.29 -51.59 -42.22
N GLU A 716 15.42 -51.34 -41.52
CA GLU A 716 16.79 -51.73 -41.92
C GLU A 716 17.27 -52.91 -41.06
#